data_AF-A0A182X4T4-F1
#
_entry.id   AF-A0A182X4T4-F1
#
_cell.length_a   1.000
_cell.length_b   1.000
_cell.length_c   1.000
_cell.angle_alpha   90.00
_cell.angle_beta   90.00
_cell.angle_gamma   90.00
#
_symmetry.space_group_name_H-M   'P 1'
#
loop_
_entity.id
_entity.type
_entity.pdbx_description
1 polymer ?
#
loop_
_entity_poly.entity_id
_entity_poly.type
_entity_poly.pdbx_seq_one_letter_code
_entity_poly.pdbx_strand_id
1 'polypeptide(L)'
;MVRILGSKLFARLLLLISSITLISLMVLTRCGLGGLIVKENGSIVSASASDAEADAENYYLSDRKLPPMAVEFSLQQNHYQADAEQQQNGYMQMLQQREEENLKEVAKLTAEIKALKLQILQLKNGLTNAGMGMVQPNVVEAAVSLSNDSSAIVANAPQTSQMLHDCTAFIRRQVGSAEILHGLPLNNEYELIPFNHFTFSRVYPIELGLGKRVVEKPIGYKRKDILSALNKALETLNRNASSSAQRYTLDDFIEGIYRNEPTTGTQYELYFRTKESANRSQQQQQIAQHHESHGTTKLIVMRPFASLQTVQLEAYSKHQEKEIIYIILPLSGRTSTFQSFMEKYVKIALKHDKRVHLTVVYFGEEGLAEARTIMSRVIGMKNSGATNYNLKLLALNETFSRAKALRVGAENVWSSQADKNNDILLFMCDVDIVFSAKFLDRCRWNTKPNKKVYYPVVFSLYNPHVVYTLQGKDVPPETDQLVISKDSGFWRDFGYGMTCQYRSDFLRVRGFDEEIIGWGGEDVMLYRKYVRSHIKVIRATDPGVFHIWHPKVCTGPVMSVTSNQRLTLDQYRACIRSRALNEASHAQLGFLAFRDDIAANEYILAQGAKLNQESSTTKTNLTHPDNPFVHSPTNFIRDSVMVPIGSSWTPNKDIDSKKAT
;
A
#
# COMPACT_ATOMS: atom_id res chain seq x y z
N MET A 1 -6.56 55.16 8.73
CA MET A 1 -5.21 54.65 8.38
C MET A 1 -5.09 53.12 8.37
N VAL A 2 -5.66 52.37 9.31
CA VAL A 2 -5.45 50.90 9.46
C VAL A 2 -5.69 50.08 8.17
N ARG A 3 -6.70 50.40 7.34
CA ARG A 3 -6.95 49.70 6.06
C ARG A 3 -5.82 49.82 5.02
N ILE A 4 -4.94 50.83 5.13
CA ILE A 4 -3.81 51.05 4.19
C ILE A 4 -2.56 50.27 4.61
N LEU A 5 -2.44 49.86 5.88
CA LEU A 5 -1.35 49.01 6.35
C LEU A 5 -1.51 47.56 5.88
N GLY A 6 -2.75 47.04 5.91
CA GLY A 6 -3.05 45.66 5.50
C GLY A 6 -2.73 45.38 4.03
N SER A 7 -3.05 46.30 3.11
CA SER A 7 -2.76 46.14 1.68
C SER A 7 -1.25 46.15 1.39
N LYS A 8 -0.47 46.98 2.11
CA LYS A 8 1.00 47.01 2.00
C LYS A 8 1.65 45.71 2.50
N LEU A 9 1.10 45.08 3.53
CA LEU A 9 1.59 43.79 4.03
C LEU A 9 1.27 42.66 3.03
N PHE A 10 0.05 42.65 2.48
CA PHE A 10 -0.39 41.67 1.48
C PHE A 10 0.40 41.78 0.16
N ALA A 11 0.69 42.99 -0.31
CA ALA A 11 1.53 43.22 -1.49
C ALA A 11 2.98 42.72 -1.27
N ARG A 12 3.56 42.94 -0.08
CA ARG A 12 4.90 42.40 0.27
C ARG A 12 4.90 40.87 0.32
N LEU A 13 3.84 40.25 0.83
CA LEU A 13 3.69 38.79 0.86
C LEU A 13 3.60 38.20 -0.56
N LEU A 14 2.82 38.81 -1.45
CA LEU A 14 2.73 38.39 -2.86
C LEU A 14 4.05 38.54 -3.60
N LEU A 15 4.80 39.62 -3.37
CA LEU A 15 6.15 39.81 -3.93
C LEU A 15 7.14 38.76 -3.42
N LEU A 16 7.06 38.38 -2.13
CA LEU A 16 7.88 37.32 -1.56
C LEU A 16 7.56 35.95 -2.20
N ILE A 17 6.28 35.62 -2.35
CA ILE A 17 5.85 34.36 -2.98
C ILE A 17 6.32 34.32 -4.44
N SER A 18 6.11 35.40 -5.19
CA SER A 18 6.56 35.53 -6.58
C SER A 18 8.08 35.34 -6.73
N SER A 19 8.88 36.02 -5.91
CA SER A 19 10.34 35.88 -5.96
C SER A 19 10.84 34.49 -5.55
N ILE A 20 10.22 33.83 -4.57
CA ILE A 20 10.53 32.42 -4.22
C ILE A 20 10.18 31.46 -5.37
N THR A 21 9.03 31.67 -6.05
CA THR A 21 8.67 30.85 -7.22
C THR A 21 9.61 31.08 -8.41
N LEU A 22 10.07 32.32 -8.63
CA LEU A 22 11.03 32.64 -9.69
C LEU A 22 12.39 31.98 -9.43
N ILE A 23 12.90 32.05 -8.19
CA ILE A 23 14.15 31.36 -7.80
C ILE A 23 14.01 29.85 -7.99
N SER A 24 12.87 29.26 -7.61
CA SER A 24 12.60 27.83 -7.79
C SER A 24 12.60 27.42 -9.27
N LEU A 25 12.01 28.24 -10.15
CA LEU A 25 12.03 28.05 -11.60
C LEU A 25 13.43 28.19 -12.19
N MET A 26 14.23 29.16 -11.74
CA MET A 26 15.62 29.34 -12.19
C MET A 26 16.57 28.22 -11.74
N VAL A 27 16.29 27.55 -10.62
CA VAL A 27 17.02 26.35 -10.20
C VAL A 27 16.62 25.15 -11.07
N LEU A 28 15.32 24.99 -11.37
CA LEU A 28 14.82 23.93 -12.26
C LEU A 28 15.32 24.05 -13.69
N THR A 29 15.56 25.26 -14.22
CA THR A 29 16.15 25.44 -15.57
C THR A 29 17.66 25.24 -15.62
N ARG A 30 18.37 25.24 -14.48
CA ARG A 30 19.81 24.93 -14.41
C ARG A 30 20.14 23.47 -14.11
N CYS A 31 19.17 22.65 -13.72
CA CYS A 31 19.30 21.20 -13.61
C CYS A 31 18.62 20.53 -14.82
N GLY A 32 19.40 20.23 -15.86
CA GLY A 32 18.88 20.00 -17.22
C GLY A 32 17.94 18.79 -17.40
N LEU A 33 16.84 19.03 -18.11
CA LEU A 33 16.03 18.01 -18.78
C LEU A 33 16.69 17.60 -20.12
N GLY A 34 17.90 17.04 -20.04
CA GLY A 34 18.65 16.52 -21.18
C GLY A 34 18.52 15.00 -21.29
N GLY A 35 17.59 14.51 -22.12
CA GLY A 35 17.57 13.11 -22.53
C GLY A 35 16.23 12.38 -22.39
N LEU A 36 15.29 12.64 -23.31
CA LEU A 36 14.27 11.67 -23.76
C LEU A 36 13.53 12.19 -25.00
N ILE A 37 14.21 12.18 -26.15
CA ILE A 37 13.57 12.16 -27.47
C ILE A 37 14.12 10.95 -28.22
N VAL A 38 13.32 9.88 -28.24
CA VAL A 38 13.52 8.76 -29.16
C VAL A 38 13.03 9.23 -30.54
N LYS A 39 13.86 9.04 -31.57
CA LYS A 39 13.43 9.17 -32.97
C LYS A 39 13.44 7.80 -33.62
N GLU A 40 12.27 7.32 -34.01
CA GLU A 40 12.15 6.24 -34.98
C GLU A 40 12.60 6.76 -36.35
N ASN A 41 13.61 6.11 -36.94
CA ASN A 41 13.51 5.44 -38.25
C ASN A 41 14.89 4.93 -38.67
N GLY A 42 14.94 3.68 -39.12
CA GLY A 42 16.20 2.93 -39.23
C GLY A 42 16.98 3.15 -40.51
N SER A 43 18.28 2.86 -40.44
CA SER A 43 19.09 2.36 -41.54
C SER A 43 20.25 1.56 -40.96
N ILE A 44 20.49 0.34 -41.47
CA ILE A 44 21.63 -0.50 -41.08
C ILE A 44 22.68 -0.38 -42.19
N VAL A 45 23.85 0.17 -41.88
CA VAL A 45 25.08 -0.09 -42.65
C VAL A 45 26.25 -0.30 -41.69
N SER A 46 26.99 -1.37 -41.93
CA SER A 46 28.17 -1.82 -41.20
C SER A 46 29.45 -1.07 -41.57
N ALA A 47 30.36 -0.89 -40.61
CA ALA A 47 31.80 -1.04 -40.84
C ALA A 47 32.52 -1.37 -39.52
N SER A 48 33.55 -2.19 -39.60
CA SER A 48 34.36 -2.72 -38.49
C SER A 48 35.85 -2.41 -38.71
N ALA A 49 36.66 -2.57 -37.66
CA ALA A 49 38.14 -2.51 -37.67
C ALA A 49 38.74 -1.11 -37.97
N SER A 50 40.00 -0.81 -37.61
CA SER A 50 40.94 -1.33 -36.59
C SER A 50 42.12 -0.34 -36.47
N ASP A 51 43.06 -0.59 -35.55
CA ASP A 51 44.41 0.00 -35.50
C ASP A 51 44.49 1.49 -35.07
N ALA A 52 45.58 1.99 -34.46
CA ALA A 52 46.89 1.40 -34.16
C ALA A 52 47.46 1.86 -32.79
N GLU A 53 48.49 1.16 -32.30
CA GLU A 53 49.29 1.49 -31.11
C GLU A 53 50.43 2.51 -31.41
N ALA A 54 51.32 2.72 -30.41
CA ALA A 54 52.60 3.44 -30.42
C ALA A 54 52.53 4.99 -30.26
N ASP A 55 53.39 5.66 -29.47
CA ASP A 55 54.55 5.17 -28.70
C ASP A 55 54.94 6.03 -27.47
N ALA A 56 55.93 5.52 -26.73
CA ALA A 56 56.69 6.07 -25.59
C ALA A 56 57.30 7.50 -25.78
N GLU A 57 57.97 8.19 -24.83
CA GLU A 57 58.35 7.95 -23.42
C GLU A 57 58.72 9.28 -22.70
N ASN A 58 58.80 9.25 -21.35
CA ASN A 58 59.56 10.10 -20.40
C ASN A 58 60.28 11.41 -20.83
N TYR A 59 60.07 12.51 -20.06
CA TYR A 59 61.15 13.31 -19.43
C TYR A 59 60.64 14.16 -18.24
N TYR A 60 61.53 14.51 -17.30
CA TYR A 60 61.23 15.09 -15.97
C TYR A 60 61.45 16.63 -15.85
N LEU A 61 60.76 17.22 -14.85
CA LEU A 61 61.06 18.45 -14.04
C LEU A 61 60.75 19.88 -14.57
N SER A 62 59.98 20.62 -13.73
CA SER A 62 60.05 22.07 -13.34
C SER A 62 60.10 23.19 -14.43
N ASP A 63 59.38 24.31 -14.38
CA ASP A 63 58.87 25.16 -13.26
C ASP A 63 57.83 26.21 -13.78
N ARG A 64 57.29 27.07 -12.91
CA ARG A 64 56.20 28.05 -13.15
C ARG A 64 56.55 29.28 -14.01
N LYS A 65 55.62 29.68 -14.91
CA LYS A 65 55.08 31.07 -15.04
C LYS A 65 53.87 31.15 -16.01
N LEU A 66 52.94 32.08 -15.75
CA LEU A 66 51.72 32.31 -16.57
C LEU A 66 51.95 33.23 -17.79
N PRO A 67 51.20 33.03 -18.89
CA PRO A 67 50.86 34.04 -19.89
C PRO A 67 49.36 34.46 -19.84
N PRO A 68 48.92 35.51 -20.57
CA PRO A 68 47.64 36.20 -20.34
C PRO A 68 46.49 35.80 -21.27
N MET A 69 45.25 35.79 -20.77
CA MET A 69 44.01 35.77 -21.56
C MET A 69 43.12 36.96 -21.19
N ALA A 70 42.90 37.90 -22.12
CA ALA A 70 41.98 39.03 -21.93
C ALA A 70 41.31 39.57 -23.21
N VAL A 71 41.64 39.05 -24.40
CA VAL A 71 41.20 39.64 -25.69
C VAL A 71 40.25 38.74 -26.48
N GLU A 72 40.31 37.41 -26.33
CA GLU A 72 39.39 36.49 -27.05
C GLU A 72 37.98 36.40 -26.44
N PHE A 73 37.81 36.81 -25.18
CA PHE A 73 36.54 36.62 -24.46
C PHE A 73 35.40 37.54 -24.95
N SER A 74 35.72 38.72 -25.50
CA SER A 74 34.72 39.74 -25.86
C SER A 74 34.00 39.46 -27.19
N LEU A 75 34.67 38.82 -28.15
CA LEU A 75 34.06 38.46 -29.44
C LEU A 75 33.10 37.27 -29.29
N GLN A 76 33.46 36.29 -28.45
CA GLN A 76 32.65 35.10 -28.23
C GLN A 76 31.36 35.42 -27.45
N GLN A 77 31.42 36.38 -26.51
CA GLN A 77 30.27 36.78 -25.69
C GLN A 77 29.14 37.44 -26.49
N ASN A 78 29.45 38.22 -27.53
CA ASN A 78 28.45 38.88 -28.38
C ASN A 78 27.65 37.87 -29.25
N HIS A 79 28.27 36.78 -29.72
CA HIS A 79 27.58 35.77 -30.51
C HIS A 79 26.55 34.98 -29.67
N TYR A 80 26.93 34.56 -28.45
CA TYR A 80 26.02 33.86 -27.54
C TYR A 80 24.81 34.71 -27.11
N GLN A 81 24.94 36.04 -27.13
CA GLN A 81 23.86 36.93 -26.74
C GLN A 81 22.83 37.12 -27.87
N ALA A 82 23.27 37.18 -29.12
CA ALA A 82 22.37 37.25 -30.28
C ALA A 82 21.53 35.97 -30.47
N ASP A 83 22.14 34.78 -30.28
CA ASP A 83 21.44 33.50 -30.40
C ASP A 83 20.40 33.32 -29.27
N ALA A 84 20.69 33.81 -28.07
CA ALA A 84 19.75 33.80 -26.94
C ALA A 84 18.53 34.71 -27.18
N GLU A 85 18.74 35.90 -27.76
CA GLU A 85 17.65 36.82 -28.12
C GLU A 85 16.77 36.26 -29.25
N GLN A 86 17.34 35.57 -30.25
CA GLN A 86 16.55 34.87 -31.26
C GLN A 86 15.72 33.71 -30.68
N GLN A 87 16.28 32.89 -29.80
CA GLN A 87 15.52 31.82 -29.13
C GLN A 87 14.40 32.37 -28.25
N GLN A 88 14.65 33.46 -27.50
CA GLN A 88 13.64 34.09 -26.66
C GLN A 88 12.48 34.67 -27.48
N ASN A 89 12.77 35.30 -28.63
CA ASN A 89 11.74 35.82 -29.53
C ASN A 89 10.91 34.69 -30.17
N GLY A 90 11.54 33.60 -30.63
CA GLY A 90 10.83 32.43 -31.14
C GLY A 90 9.93 31.75 -30.09
N TYR A 91 10.36 31.72 -28.82
CA TYR A 91 9.57 31.21 -27.71
C TYR A 91 8.35 32.11 -27.40
N MET A 92 8.53 33.44 -27.38
CA MET A 92 7.40 34.37 -27.24
C MET A 92 6.40 34.23 -28.38
N GLN A 93 6.85 34.07 -29.61
CA GLN A 93 5.97 33.92 -30.78
C GLN A 93 5.13 32.63 -30.70
N MET A 94 5.71 31.51 -30.23
CA MET A 94 4.95 30.29 -29.94
C MET A 94 3.93 30.45 -28.81
N LEU A 95 4.27 31.18 -27.74
CA LEU A 95 3.32 31.47 -26.66
C LEU A 95 2.13 32.30 -27.18
N GLN A 96 2.42 33.36 -27.93
CA GLN A 96 1.40 34.25 -28.51
C GLN A 96 0.50 33.51 -29.50
N GLN A 97 1.06 32.65 -30.36
CA GLN A 97 0.28 31.79 -31.25
C GLN A 97 -0.65 30.86 -30.45
N ARG A 98 -0.16 30.26 -29.37
CA ARG A 98 -0.95 29.34 -28.54
C ARG A 98 -2.05 30.06 -27.74
N GLU A 99 -1.84 31.30 -27.32
CA GLU A 99 -2.88 32.15 -26.76
C GLU A 99 -3.95 32.48 -27.83
N GLU A 100 -3.55 32.79 -29.06
CA GLU A 100 -4.50 33.07 -30.15
C GLU A 100 -5.33 31.83 -30.54
N GLU A 101 -4.72 30.64 -30.60
CA GLU A 101 -5.40 29.36 -30.81
C GLU A 101 -6.41 29.08 -29.69
N ASN A 102 -6.02 29.26 -28.43
CA ASN A 102 -6.89 29.09 -27.26
C ASN A 102 -8.05 30.10 -27.27
N LEU A 103 -7.80 31.37 -27.62
CA LEU A 103 -8.84 32.39 -27.77
C LEU A 103 -9.85 32.03 -28.88
N LYS A 104 -9.38 31.47 -30.01
CA LYS A 104 -10.26 30.96 -31.09
C LYS A 104 -11.09 29.76 -30.62
N GLU A 105 -10.51 28.84 -29.87
CA GLU A 105 -11.22 27.68 -29.32
C GLU A 105 -12.27 28.09 -28.28
N VAL A 106 -11.92 28.99 -27.35
CA VAL A 106 -12.86 29.58 -26.38
C VAL A 106 -14.01 30.33 -27.08
N ALA A 107 -13.72 31.10 -28.13
CA ALA A 107 -14.75 31.78 -28.93
C ALA A 107 -15.69 30.79 -29.62
N LYS A 108 -15.15 29.72 -30.23
CA LYS A 108 -15.92 28.64 -30.84
C LYS A 108 -16.84 27.95 -29.83
N LEU A 109 -16.30 27.51 -28.70
CA LEU A 109 -17.06 26.84 -27.62
C LEU A 109 -18.13 27.77 -27.03
N THR A 110 -17.84 29.08 -26.91
CA THR A 110 -18.81 30.08 -26.44
C THR A 110 -19.98 30.25 -27.42
N ALA A 111 -19.70 30.25 -28.73
CA ALA A 111 -20.73 30.29 -29.77
C ALA A 111 -21.60 29.02 -29.76
N GLU A 112 -20.98 27.84 -29.60
CA GLU A 112 -21.66 26.55 -29.51
C GLU A 112 -22.56 26.46 -28.27
N ILE A 113 -22.08 26.87 -27.10
CA ILE A 113 -22.88 26.99 -25.87
C ILE A 113 -24.05 27.96 -26.06
N LYS A 114 -23.87 29.06 -26.80
CA LYS A 114 -24.95 30.02 -27.11
C LYS A 114 -26.00 29.41 -28.04
N ALA A 115 -25.59 28.64 -29.05
CA ALA A 115 -26.49 27.93 -29.95
C ALA A 115 -27.29 26.83 -29.23
N LEU A 116 -26.63 26.03 -28.39
CA LEU A 116 -27.27 25.01 -27.56
C LEU A 116 -28.27 25.63 -26.56
N LYS A 117 -27.93 26.77 -25.94
CA LYS A 117 -28.88 27.51 -25.08
C LYS A 117 -30.10 28.00 -25.85
N LEU A 118 -29.93 28.46 -27.10
CA LEU A 118 -31.05 28.86 -27.96
C LEU A 118 -31.95 27.66 -28.32
N GLN A 119 -31.37 26.51 -28.66
CA GLN A 119 -32.12 25.27 -28.92
C GLN A 119 -32.90 24.81 -27.69
N ILE A 120 -32.28 24.81 -26.50
CA ILE A 120 -32.95 24.47 -25.24
C ILE A 120 -34.12 25.43 -24.96
N LEU A 121 -33.97 26.72 -25.25
CA LEU A 121 -35.01 27.73 -25.05
C LEU A 121 -36.16 27.58 -26.07
N GLN A 122 -35.85 27.23 -27.33
CA GLN A 122 -36.85 26.88 -28.34
C GLN A 122 -37.62 25.61 -27.99
N LEU A 123 -36.93 24.55 -27.54
CA LEU A 123 -37.55 23.31 -27.05
C LEU A 123 -38.45 23.56 -25.83
N LYS A 124 -37.99 24.40 -24.89
CA LYS A 124 -38.77 24.79 -23.71
C LYS A 124 -40.02 25.59 -24.09
N ASN A 125 -39.92 26.54 -25.03
CA ASN A 125 -41.07 27.29 -25.53
C ASN A 125 -42.03 26.40 -26.34
N GLY A 126 -41.51 25.39 -27.07
CA GLY A 126 -42.32 24.37 -27.72
C GLY A 126 -43.15 23.57 -26.71
N LEU A 127 -42.53 23.14 -25.61
CA LEU A 127 -43.23 22.45 -24.50
C LEU A 127 -44.27 23.32 -23.80
N THR A 128 -44.08 24.65 -23.69
CA THR A 128 -45.10 25.53 -23.08
C THR A 128 -46.26 25.88 -24.02
N ASN A 129 -46.04 25.86 -25.34
CA ASN A 129 -47.10 26.11 -26.33
C ASN A 129 -47.91 24.84 -26.66
N ALA A 130 -47.31 23.65 -26.56
CA ALA A 130 -48.01 22.37 -26.60
C ALA A 130 -48.64 22.06 -25.22
N GLY A 131 -49.68 22.82 -24.85
CA GLY A 131 -50.20 22.93 -23.49
C GLY A 131 -50.44 21.60 -22.75
N MET A 132 -49.51 21.23 -21.88
CA MET A 132 -49.69 20.20 -20.86
C MET A 132 -49.44 20.81 -19.48
N GLY A 133 -50.54 21.12 -18.79
CA GLY A 133 -50.52 21.58 -17.41
C GLY A 133 -50.12 20.50 -16.41
N MET A 134 -49.68 20.94 -15.24
CA MET A 134 -49.33 20.12 -14.07
C MET A 134 -50.39 19.06 -13.74
N VAL A 135 -50.00 17.78 -13.67
CA VAL A 135 -50.76 16.71 -12.99
C VAL A 135 -49.80 15.85 -12.16
N GLN A 136 -50.24 15.46 -10.96
CA GLN A 136 -49.49 14.68 -9.97
C GLN A 136 -49.25 13.22 -10.41
N PRO A 137 -48.23 12.53 -9.85
CA PRO A 137 -48.01 11.12 -10.13
C PRO A 137 -48.97 10.23 -9.33
N ASN A 138 -49.82 9.49 -10.03
CA ASN A 138 -50.47 8.28 -9.52
C ASN A 138 -50.27 7.13 -10.53
N VAL A 139 -50.13 5.92 -10.00
CA VAL A 139 -49.69 4.71 -10.71
C VAL A 139 -50.82 4.08 -11.53
N VAL A 140 -50.58 3.76 -12.82
CA VAL A 140 -50.91 2.45 -13.45
C VAL A 140 -50.02 2.23 -14.68
N GLU A 141 -49.65 0.98 -14.98
CA GLU A 141 -49.11 0.56 -16.29
C GLU A 141 -50.19 0.60 -17.38
N ALA A 142 -49.83 1.06 -18.59
CA ALA A 142 -50.54 0.71 -19.82
C ALA A 142 -49.58 0.82 -21.03
N ALA A 143 -49.50 -0.24 -21.83
CA ALA A 143 -48.79 -0.21 -23.10
C ALA A 143 -49.59 0.56 -24.15
N VAL A 144 -48.95 1.48 -24.89
CA VAL A 144 -49.55 2.15 -26.04
C VAL A 144 -48.61 2.10 -27.22
N SER A 145 -49.01 1.35 -28.25
CA SER A 145 -48.38 1.35 -29.57
C SER A 145 -48.56 2.72 -30.23
N LEU A 146 -47.47 3.34 -30.67
CA LEU A 146 -47.53 4.55 -31.50
C LEU A 146 -46.95 4.27 -32.88
N SER A 147 -47.78 4.54 -33.89
CA SER A 147 -47.53 4.32 -35.30
C SER A 147 -46.48 5.25 -35.88
N ASN A 148 -45.80 4.79 -36.92
CA ASN A 148 -45.04 5.65 -37.82
C ASN A 148 -45.96 6.75 -38.40
N ASP A 149 -45.62 8.02 -38.18
CA ASP A 149 -45.27 8.93 -39.27
C ASP A 149 -44.80 10.30 -38.75
N SER A 150 -43.52 10.62 -39.00
CA SER A 150 -42.95 11.98 -39.06
C SER A 150 -41.44 11.90 -39.29
N SER A 151 -41.05 11.36 -40.44
CA SER A 151 -39.65 11.27 -40.84
C SER A 151 -39.13 12.60 -41.40
N ALA A 152 -38.59 13.47 -40.54
CA ALA A 152 -37.57 14.47 -40.93
C ALA A 152 -36.79 15.01 -39.71
N ILE A 153 -35.46 15.15 -39.86
CA ILE A 153 -34.54 15.94 -39.02
C ILE A 153 -34.24 15.47 -37.57
N VAL A 154 -33.96 14.17 -37.35
CA VAL A 154 -32.96 13.75 -36.32
C VAL A 154 -32.15 12.55 -36.85
N ALA A 155 -31.10 12.82 -37.62
CA ALA A 155 -30.33 11.77 -38.31
C ALA A 155 -29.12 11.21 -37.53
N ASN A 156 -28.80 11.73 -36.34
CA ASN A 156 -27.54 11.40 -35.62
C ASN A 156 -27.67 11.29 -34.08
N ALA A 157 -28.88 11.16 -33.52
CA ALA A 157 -29.02 10.77 -32.13
C ALA A 157 -29.02 9.24 -32.02
N PRO A 158 -28.04 8.59 -31.35
CA PRO A 158 -28.08 7.15 -31.16
C PRO A 158 -29.32 6.77 -30.33
N GLN A 159 -30.09 5.78 -30.81
CA GLN A 159 -31.29 5.33 -30.12
C GLN A 159 -30.94 4.85 -28.70
N THR A 160 -31.83 5.10 -27.73
CA THR A 160 -31.58 4.79 -26.31
C THR A 160 -31.24 3.31 -26.07
N SER A 161 -31.79 2.41 -26.89
CA SER A 161 -31.47 0.99 -26.96
C SER A 161 -30.02 0.72 -27.38
N GLN A 162 -29.52 1.42 -28.40
CA GLN A 162 -28.15 1.32 -28.87
C GLN A 162 -27.16 1.82 -27.81
N MET A 163 -27.42 2.99 -27.20
CA MET A 163 -26.56 3.49 -26.11
C MET A 163 -26.46 2.51 -24.93
N LEU A 164 -27.58 1.88 -24.53
CA LEU A 164 -27.58 0.87 -23.47
C LEU A 164 -26.78 -0.38 -23.86
N HIS A 165 -26.85 -0.78 -25.13
CA HIS A 165 -26.05 -1.88 -25.66
C HIS A 165 -24.56 -1.55 -25.65
N ASP A 166 -24.17 -0.36 -26.13
CA ASP A 166 -22.79 0.13 -26.17
C ASP A 166 -22.17 0.23 -24.77
N CYS A 167 -22.90 0.77 -23.78
CA CYS A 167 -22.47 0.80 -22.38
C CYS A 167 -22.29 -0.62 -21.80
N THR A 168 -23.20 -1.55 -22.13
CA THR A 168 -23.10 -2.95 -21.68
C THR A 168 -21.90 -3.67 -22.33
N ALA A 169 -21.65 -3.40 -23.61
CA ALA A 169 -20.50 -3.93 -24.34
C ALA A 169 -19.17 -3.39 -23.78
N PHE A 170 -19.09 -2.08 -23.48
CA PHE A 170 -17.94 -1.45 -22.82
C PHE A 170 -17.64 -2.10 -21.47
N ILE A 171 -18.65 -2.27 -20.61
CA ILE A 171 -18.50 -2.91 -19.29
C ILE A 171 -17.98 -4.35 -19.44
N ARG A 172 -18.56 -5.14 -20.35
CA ARG A 172 -18.10 -6.51 -20.62
C ARG A 172 -16.66 -6.55 -21.12
N ARG A 173 -16.28 -5.63 -22.03
CA ARG A 173 -14.91 -5.51 -22.53
C ARG A 173 -13.93 -5.18 -21.40
N GLN A 174 -14.21 -4.18 -20.58
CA GLN A 174 -13.34 -3.80 -19.46
C GLN A 174 -13.17 -4.92 -18.43
N VAL A 175 -14.25 -5.63 -18.07
CA VAL A 175 -14.17 -6.80 -17.17
C VAL A 175 -13.39 -7.95 -17.80
N GLY A 176 -13.52 -8.16 -19.12
CA GLY A 176 -12.82 -9.20 -19.86
C GLY A 176 -11.32 -8.92 -20.09
N SER A 177 -10.93 -7.64 -20.18
CA SER A 177 -9.54 -7.20 -20.34
C SER A 177 -8.77 -7.05 -19.02
N ALA A 178 -9.45 -7.08 -17.87
CA ALA A 178 -8.82 -6.95 -16.56
C ALA A 178 -8.24 -8.28 -16.03
N GLU A 179 -7.11 -8.22 -15.33
CA GLU A 179 -6.45 -9.39 -14.71
C GLU A 179 -7.22 -9.85 -13.45
N ILE A 180 -8.43 -10.38 -13.66
CA ILE A 180 -9.32 -10.79 -12.57
C ILE A 180 -9.30 -12.30 -12.37
N LEU A 181 -9.67 -13.04 -13.42
CA LEU A 181 -9.92 -14.49 -13.38
C LEU A 181 -8.72 -15.33 -13.81
N HIS A 182 -7.78 -14.73 -14.54
CA HIS A 182 -6.54 -15.32 -15.05
C HIS A 182 -5.39 -14.31 -14.88
N GLY A 183 -4.15 -14.78 -14.85
CA GLY A 183 -2.97 -13.92 -14.83
C GLY A 183 -2.61 -13.43 -16.24
N LEU A 184 -2.01 -12.25 -16.32
CA LEU A 184 -1.46 -11.71 -17.57
C LEU A 184 0.07 -11.75 -17.49
N PRO A 185 0.78 -12.34 -18.47
CA PRO A 185 2.23 -12.23 -18.55
C PRO A 185 2.66 -10.78 -18.71
N LEU A 186 3.51 -10.28 -17.81
CA LEU A 186 4.09 -8.94 -17.86
C LEU A 186 5.59 -9.04 -18.17
N ASN A 187 6.18 -7.98 -18.73
CA ASN A 187 7.59 -8.00 -19.17
C ASN A 187 8.56 -8.07 -17.97
N ASN A 188 8.20 -7.36 -16.89
CA ASN A 188 9.03 -7.17 -15.69
C ASN A 188 8.16 -6.86 -14.46
N GLU A 189 8.78 -6.90 -13.27
CA GLU A 189 8.14 -6.70 -11.98
C GLU A 189 7.46 -5.33 -11.78
N TYR A 190 7.88 -4.28 -12.50
CA TYR A 190 7.40 -2.91 -12.32
C TYR A 190 6.08 -2.64 -13.03
N GLU A 191 5.66 -3.52 -13.95
CA GLU A 191 4.34 -3.47 -14.58
C GLU A 191 3.23 -4.00 -13.68
N LEU A 192 3.58 -4.76 -12.62
CA LEU A 192 2.60 -5.32 -11.71
C LEU A 192 2.07 -4.26 -10.75
N ILE A 193 0.75 -4.04 -10.76
CA ILE A 193 0.06 -3.17 -9.80
C ILE A 193 -0.33 -3.99 -8.56
N PRO A 194 0.30 -3.74 -7.38
CA PRO A 194 -0.02 -4.45 -6.14
C PRO A 194 -1.35 -3.98 -5.53
N PHE A 195 -1.93 -4.85 -4.71
CA PHE A 195 -3.13 -4.55 -3.94
C PHE A 195 -2.81 -3.87 -2.61
N ASN A 196 -3.71 -2.97 -2.22
CA ASN A 196 -3.79 -2.38 -0.89
C ASN A 196 -4.76 -3.21 -0.05
N HIS A 197 -4.33 -3.66 1.13
CA HIS A 197 -5.22 -4.33 2.08
C HIS A 197 -6.08 -3.34 2.86
N PHE A 198 -7.29 -3.74 3.21
CA PHE A 198 -8.17 -2.93 4.06
C PHE A 198 -9.14 -3.75 4.91
N THR A 199 -9.66 -3.06 5.91
CA THR A 199 -10.79 -3.41 6.77
C THR A 199 -11.75 -2.23 6.78
N PHE A 200 -12.91 -2.34 7.44
CA PHE A 200 -13.87 -1.23 7.53
C PHE A 200 -13.28 0.06 8.16
N SER A 201 -12.28 -0.07 9.04
CA SER A 201 -11.70 1.04 9.81
C SER A 201 -10.26 1.42 9.44
N ARG A 202 -9.55 0.59 8.66
CA ARG A 202 -8.14 0.79 8.29
C ARG A 202 -7.86 0.38 6.85
N VAL A 203 -7.04 1.16 6.16
CA VAL A 203 -6.41 0.84 4.87
C VAL A 203 -4.90 0.79 5.10
N TYR A 204 -4.23 -0.20 4.51
CA TYR A 204 -2.79 -0.40 4.58
C TYR A 204 -2.20 -0.15 3.19
N PRO A 205 -1.91 1.12 2.83
CA PRO A 205 -1.48 1.46 1.50
C PRO A 205 -0.09 0.92 1.20
N ILE A 206 0.10 0.43 -0.03
CA ILE A 206 1.42 0.09 -0.58
C ILE A 206 2.17 1.35 -1.02
N GLU A 207 1.50 2.20 -1.80
CA GLU A 207 2.01 3.51 -2.21
C GLU A 207 1.78 4.54 -1.11
N LEU A 208 2.87 4.88 -0.42
CA LEU A 208 2.88 5.87 0.64
C LEU A 208 2.98 7.27 0.05
N GLY A 209 1.83 7.88 -0.29
CA GLY A 209 1.75 9.28 -0.70
C GLY A 209 2.29 10.27 0.36
N LEU A 210 2.27 11.58 0.09
CA LEU A 210 2.99 12.62 0.85
C LEU A 210 2.97 12.50 2.39
N GLY A 211 1.87 12.02 2.99
CA GLY A 211 1.76 11.82 4.45
C GLY A 211 2.55 10.63 5.02
N LYS A 212 3.17 9.78 4.18
CA LYS A 212 3.94 8.56 4.52
C LYS A 212 3.27 7.63 5.55
N ARG A 213 1.93 7.55 5.54
CA ARG A 213 1.15 6.78 6.50
C ARG A 213 1.03 5.32 6.06
N VAL A 214 1.75 4.43 6.75
CA VAL A 214 1.67 2.97 6.56
C VAL A 214 0.30 2.36 6.91
N VAL A 215 -0.54 3.10 7.63
CA VAL A 215 -1.93 2.76 7.93
C VAL A 215 -2.78 4.03 7.98
N GLU A 216 -3.96 3.99 7.36
CA GLU A 216 -4.87 5.13 7.25
C GLU A 216 -6.29 4.74 7.66
N LYS A 217 -7.06 5.70 8.22
CA LYS A 217 -8.52 5.55 8.30
C LYS A 217 -9.13 5.88 6.93
N PRO A 218 -10.04 5.05 6.37
CA PRO A 218 -10.74 5.42 5.14
C PRO A 218 -11.68 6.60 5.41
N ILE A 219 -11.40 7.73 4.77
CA ILE A 219 -12.14 9.00 4.85
C ILE A 219 -12.48 9.53 3.45
N GLY A 220 -13.39 10.50 3.36
CA GLY A 220 -13.75 11.18 2.11
C GLY A 220 -14.15 10.22 0.98
N TYR A 221 -13.63 10.48 -0.23
CA TYR A 221 -13.88 9.64 -1.41
C TYR A 221 -13.42 8.18 -1.23
N LYS A 222 -12.28 7.93 -0.54
CA LYS A 222 -11.80 6.56 -0.26
C LYS A 222 -12.82 5.77 0.57
N ARG A 223 -13.44 6.40 1.58
CA ARG A 223 -14.54 5.78 2.35
C ARG A 223 -15.77 5.54 1.48
N LYS A 224 -16.18 6.53 0.67
CA LYS A 224 -17.36 6.45 -0.19
C LYS A 224 -17.24 5.31 -1.21
N ASP A 225 -16.06 5.13 -1.80
CA ASP A 225 -15.83 4.09 -2.81
C ASP A 225 -15.81 2.67 -2.19
N ILE A 226 -15.08 2.49 -1.08
CA ILE A 226 -15.10 1.22 -0.32
C ILE A 226 -16.53 0.86 0.13
N LEU A 227 -17.29 1.81 0.68
CA LEU A 227 -18.68 1.58 1.06
C LEU A 227 -19.57 1.26 -0.15
N SER A 228 -19.31 1.86 -1.31
CA SER A 228 -20.02 1.55 -2.55
C SER A 228 -19.76 0.11 -3.00
N ALA A 229 -18.50 -0.36 -2.94
CA ALA A 229 -18.12 -1.74 -3.25
C ALA A 229 -18.72 -2.74 -2.26
N LEU A 230 -18.68 -2.44 -0.95
CA LEU A 230 -19.30 -3.26 0.09
C LEU A 230 -20.82 -3.34 -0.08
N ASN A 231 -21.50 -2.23 -0.37
CA ASN A 231 -22.94 -2.23 -0.62
C ASN A 231 -23.31 -3.05 -1.86
N LYS A 232 -22.52 -2.98 -2.95
CA LYS A 232 -22.74 -3.85 -4.13
C LYS A 232 -22.53 -5.33 -3.80
N ALA A 233 -21.58 -5.63 -2.92
CA ALA A 233 -21.36 -6.98 -2.44
C ALA A 233 -22.54 -7.50 -1.61
N LEU A 234 -23.04 -6.68 -0.67
CA LEU A 234 -24.22 -7.01 0.14
C LEU A 234 -25.49 -7.14 -0.70
N GLU A 235 -25.68 -6.31 -1.74
CA GLU A 235 -26.77 -6.47 -2.72
C GLU A 235 -26.71 -7.85 -3.38
N THR A 236 -25.53 -8.27 -3.83
CA THR A 236 -25.35 -9.55 -4.52
C THR A 236 -25.53 -10.74 -3.58
N LEU A 237 -24.92 -10.69 -2.39
CA LEU A 237 -25.03 -11.74 -1.36
C LEU A 237 -26.47 -11.92 -0.86
N ASN A 238 -27.25 -10.83 -0.81
CA ASN A 238 -28.62 -10.84 -0.30
C ASN A 238 -29.69 -10.99 -1.37
N ARG A 239 -29.33 -11.12 -2.66
CA ARG A 239 -30.29 -11.17 -3.78
C ARG A 239 -31.39 -12.23 -3.58
N ASN A 240 -31.04 -13.36 -2.98
CA ASN A 240 -31.94 -14.49 -2.72
C ASN A 240 -32.18 -14.72 -1.21
N ALA A 241 -31.89 -13.75 -0.35
CA ALA A 241 -32.00 -13.90 1.11
C ALA A 241 -33.43 -13.62 1.61
N SER A 242 -34.22 -14.68 1.80
CA SER A 242 -35.63 -14.60 2.21
C SER A 242 -35.85 -14.31 3.71
N SER A 243 -34.84 -14.56 4.56
CA SER A 243 -34.93 -14.33 6.01
C SER A 243 -33.87 -13.34 6.51
N SER A 244 -34.19 -12.61 7.58
CA SER A 244 -33.25 -11.68 8.24
C SER A 244 -32.01 -12.40 8.78
N ALA A 245 -32.15 -13.63 9.28
CA ALA A 245 -31.05 -14.44 9.79
C ALA A 245 -30.02 -14.83 8.71
N GLN A 246 -30.45 -15.04 7.46
CA GLN A 246 -29.57 -15.34 6.32
C GLN A 246 -28.95 -14.07 5.69
N ARG A 247 -29.47 -12.89 6.01
CA ARG A 247 -29.08 -11.62 5.36
C ARG A 247 -27.70 -11.16 5.83
N TYR A 248 -26.75 -11.05 4.91
CA TYR A 248 -25.42 -10.47 5.14
C TYR A 248 -25.51 -8.97 5.42
N THR A 249 -24.64 -8.50 6.30
CA THR A 249 -24.55 -7.11 6.78
C THR A 249 -23.09 -6.62 6.73
N LEU A 250 -22.85 -5.35 7.05
CA LEU A 250 -21.49 -4.82 7.13
C LEU A 250 -20.67 -5.46 8.27
N ASP A 251 -21.31 -5.97 9.33
CA ASP A 251 -20.63 -6.64 10.45
C ASP A 251 -20.12 -8.04 10.07
N ASP A 252 -20.63 -8.60 8.97
CA ASP A 252 -20.15 -9.85 8.39
C ASP A 252 -18.89 -9.65 7.54
N PHE A 253 -18.52 -8.42 7.19
CA PHE A 253 -17.29 -8.11 6.45
C PHE A 253 -16.05 -8.29 7.33
N ILE A 254 -15.10 -9.12 6.88
CA ILE A 254 -13.86 -9.41 7.60
C ILE A 254 -12.77 -8.43 7.15
N GLU A 255 -12.44 -8.47 5.86
CA GLU A 255 -11.34 -7.72 5.24
C GLU A 255 -11.45 -7.77 3.72
N GLY A 256 -10.64 -6.96 3.03
CA GLY A 256 -10.56 -6.97 1.58
C GLY A 256 -9.21 -6.50 1.07
N ILE A 257 -8.98 -6.70 -0.22
CA ILE A 257 -7.86 -6.14 -0.96
C ILE A 257 -8.39 -5.37 -2.17
N TYR A 258 -7.76 -4.25 -2.53
CA TYR A 258 -8.12 -3.47 -3.72
C TYR A 258 -6.91 -2.94 -4.48
N ARG A 259 -7.03 -2.83 -5.80
CA ARG A 259 -6.06 -2.11 -6.65
C ARG A 259 -6.79 -1.29 -7.70
N ASN A 260 -6.13 -0.27 -8.23
CA ASN A 260 -6.66 0.59 -9.28
C ASN A 260 -5.76 0.47 -10.52
N GLU A 261 -6.27 -0.17 -11.56
CA GLU A 261 -5.60 -0.31 -12.85
C GLU A 261 -5.99 0.89 -13.74
N PRO A 262 -5.04 1.71 -14.25
CA PRO A 262 -5.36 2.90 -15.04
C PRO A 262 -6.17 2.63 -16.32
N THR A 263 -6.07 1.41 -16.87
CA THR A 263 -6.72 1.00 -18.13
C THR A 263 -8.08 0.35 -17.93
N THR A 264 -8.30 -0.37 -16.82
CA THR A 264 -9.51 -1.18 -16.60
C THR A 264 -10.38 -0.66 -15.47
N GLY A 265 -9.81 -0.04 -14.42
CA GLY A 265 -10.50 0.54 -13.27
C GLY A 265 -10.15 -0.12 -11.94
N THR A 266 -11.03 0.01 -10.95
CA THR A 266 -10.76 -0.47 -9.57
C THR A 266 -11.26 -1.89 -9.34
N GLN A 267 -10.39 -2.80 -8.90
CA GLN A 267 -10.73 -4.16 -8.51
C GLN A 267 -10.80 -4.28 -6.98
N TYR A 268 -11.77 -5.05 -6.49
CA TYR A 268 -11.95 -5.41 -5.08
C TYR A 268 -12.10 -6.92 -4.94
N GLU A 269 -11.34 -7.54 -4.04
CA GLU A 269 -11.62 -8.87 -3.53
C GLU A 269 -12.03 -8.73 -2.04
N LEU A 270 -13.25 -9.13 -1.72
CA LEU A 270 -13.93 -8.84 -0.44
C LEU A 270 -14.25 -10.14 0.29
N TYR A 271 -13.92 -10.24 1.58
CA TYR A 271 -14.10 -11.44 2.39
C TYR A 271 -15.15 -11.20 3.48
N PHE A 272 -16.17 -12.06 3.49
CA PHE A 272 -17.27 -12.04 4.45
C PHE A 272 -17.32 -13.35 5.24
N ARG A 273 -17.79 -13.30 6.48
CA ARG A 273 -18.11 -14.48 7.29
C ARG A 273 -19.31 -15.19 6.68
N THR A 274 -19.18 -16.47 6.32
CA THR A 274 -20.28 -17.23 5.73
C THR A 274 -21.42 -17.42 6.74
N LYS A 275 -22.64 -17.00 6.37
CA LYS A 275 -23.87 -17.34 7.10
C LYS A 275 -24.36 -18.72 6.68
N GLU A 276 -24.60 -19.59 7.65
CA GLU A 276 -25.24 -20.89 7.41
C GLU A 276 -26.75 -20.72 7.19
N SER A 277 -27.33 -21.54 6.32
CA SER A 277 -28.80 -21.66 6.25
C SER A 277 -29.30 -22.50 7.43
N ALA A 278 -30.38 -22.08 8.08
CA ALA A 278 -30.81 -22.56 9.39
C ALA A 278 -31.43 -23.99 9.43
N ASN A 279 -31.08 -24.87 8.49
CA ASN A 279 -31.52 -26.27 8.46
C ASN A 279 -30.59 -27.19 9.29
N ARG A 280 -30.31 -26.83 10.54
CA ARG A 280 -29.77 -27.77 11.55
C ARG A 280 -30.60 -27.73 12.81
N SER A 281 -30.91 -28.92 13.33
CA SER A 281 -31.65 -29.14 14.57
C SER A 281 -30.93 -28.50 15.76
N GLN A 282 -31.73 -27.94 16.69
CA GLN A 282 -31.26 -27.07 17.77
C GLN A 282 -30.25 -27.72 18.75
N GLN A 283 -30.15 -29.05 18.78
CA GLN A 283 -29.21 -29.78 19.65
C GLN A 283 -27.72 -29.50 19.38
N GLN A 284 -27.34 -28.99 18.20
CA GLN A 284 -25.92 -28.78 17.86
C GLN A 284 -25.39 -27.36 18.10
N GLN A 285 -26.24 -26.40 18.50
CA GLN A 285 -25.82 -24.99 18.67
C GLN A 285 -25.16 -24.69 20.03
N GLN A 286 -25.39 -25.49 21.07
CA GLN A 286 -24.89 -25.19 22.43
C GLN A 286 -23.41 -25.57 22.66
N ILE A 287 -22.82 -26.44 21.84
CA ILE A 287 -21.42 -26.90 22.02
C ILE A 287 -20.42 -26.02 21.21
N ALA A 288 -20.91 -25.22 20.27
CA ALA A 288 -20.09 -24.51 19.28
C ALA A 288 -19.53 -23.14 19.72
N GLN A 289 -19.74 -22.71 20.98
CA GLN A 289 -19.38 -21.36 21.43
C GLN A 289 -17.86 -21.13 21.69
N HIS A 290 -17.03 -22.17 21.66
CA HIS A 290 -15.59 -22.07 22.02
C HIS A 290 -14.59 -22.39 20.88
N HIS A 291 -15.04 -22.54 19.63
CA HIS A 291 -14.11 -22.71 18.49
C HIS A 291 -14.40 -21.76 17.32
N GLU A 292 -13.54 -20.75 17.19
CA GLU A 292 -13.49 -19.72 16.14
C GLU A 292 -13.16 -20.28 14.74
N SER A 293 -14.00 -21.16 14.20
CA SER A 293 -13.96 -21.50 12.77
C SER A 293 -15.31 -21.18 12.15
N HIS A 294 -15.33 -20.12 11.35
CA HIS A 294 -16.45 -19.73 10.51
C HIS A 294 -16.00 -19.86 9.05
N GLY A 295 -16.91 -20.27 8.16
CA GLY A 295 -16.62 -20.24 6.72
C GLY A 295 -16.35 -18.80 6.24
N THR A 296 -15.70 -18.68 5.09
CA THR A 296 -15.44 -17.39 4.44
C THR A 296 -16.03 -17.37 3.04
N THR A 297 -16.87 -16.38 2.76
CA THR A 297 -17.41 -16.11 1.43
C THR A 297 -16.61 -14.97 0.80
N LYS A 298 -15.96 -15.23 -0.33
CA LYS A 298 -15.22 -14.26 -1.14
C LYS A 298 -16.09 -13.73 -2.27
N LEU A 299 -16.12 -12.42 -2.45
CA LEU A 299 -16.73 -11.76 -3.60
C LEU A 299 -15.71 -10.91 -4.34
N ILE A 300 -15.67 -11.01 -5.66
CA ILE A 300 -14.88 -10.12 -6.51
C ILE A 300 -15.82 -9.10 -7.14
N VAL A 301 -15.55 -7.82 -6.89
CA VAL A 301 -16.31 -6.67 -7.41
C VAL A 301 -15.35 -5.77 -8.18
N MET A 302 -15.80 -5.23 -9.31
CA MET A 302 -15.01 -4.33 -10.15
C MET A 302 -15.77 -3.04 -10.42
N ARG A 303 -15.07 -1.90 -10.45
CA ARG A 303 -15.52 -0.61 -10.97
C ARG A 303 -14.84 -0.36 -12.33
N PRO A 304 -15.39 -0.83 -13.46
CA PRO A 304 -14.78 -0.71 -14.78
C PRO A 304 -14.94 0.69 -15.40
N PHE A 305 -14.48 1.73 -14.70
CA PHE A 305 -14.80 3.15 -14.96
C PHE A 305 -16.30 3.46 -15.15
N ALA A 306 -17.16 2.58 -14.63
CA ALA A 306 -18.61 2.61 -14.74
C ALA A 306 -19.27 2.17 -13.42
N SER A 307 -20.53 1.72 -13.47
CA SER A 307 -21.22 1.13 -12.32
C SER A 307 -20.53 -0.16 -11.85
N LEU A 308 -20.53 -0.40 -10.54
CA LEU A 308 -19.90 -1.57 -9.93
C LEU A 308 -20.55 -2.87 -10.40
N GLN A 309 -19.73 -3.79 -10.90
CA GLN A 309 -20.13 -5.12 -11.33
C GLN A 309 -19.61 -6.17 -10.35
N THR A 310 -20.42 -7.18 -10.05
CA THR A 310 -19.94 -8.39 -9.39
C THR A 310 -19.41 -9.35 -10.46
N VAL A 311 -18.15 -9.76 -10.32
CA VAL A 311 -17.46 -10.62 -11.30
C VAL A 311 -17.47 -12.08 -10.87
N GLN A 312 -17.27 -12.36 -9.58
CA GLN A 312 -17.20 -13.73 -9.07
C GLN A 312 -17.66 -13.83 -7.61
N LEU A 313 -18.25 -14.97 -7.26
CA LEU A 313 -18.55 -15.42 -5.90
C LEU A 313 -17.84 -16.76 -5.67
N GLU A 314 -17.01 -16.87 -4.64
CA GLU A 314 -16.39 -18.13 -4.17
C GLU A 314 -16.76 -18.35 -2.70
N ALA A 315 -17.25 -19.53 -2.32
CA ALA A 315 -17.56 -19.85 -0.92
C ALA A 315 -16.57 -20.91 -0.38
N TYR A 316 -15.84 -20.56 0.68
CA TYR A 316 -14.97 -21.47 1.43
C TYR A 316 -15.77 -22.03 2.62
N SER A 317 -16.33 -23.22 2.44
CA SER A 317 -17.22 -23.87 3.41
C SER A 317 -16.49 -24.24 4.71
N LYS A 318 -17.17 -24.08 5.85
CA LYS A 318 -16.72 -24.57 7.16
C LYS A 318 -16.54 -26.09 7.22
N HIS A 319 -17.22 -26.83 6.35
CA HIS A 319 -17.18 -28.30 6.30
C HIS A 319 -15.96 -28.88 5.59
N GLN A 320 -15.23 -28.06 4.83
CA GLN A 320 -13.97 -28.47 4.24
C GLN A 320 -12.86 -28.18 5.26
N GLU A 321 -12.04 -29.18 5.58
CA GLU A 321 -10.84 -28.92 6.39
C GLU A 321 -9.95 -27.88 5.70
N LYS A 322 -9.31 -26.99 6.46
CA LYS A 322 -8.38 -26.03 5.85
C LYS A 322 -7.26 -26.78 5.13
N GLU A 323 -6.87 -26.28 3.96
CA GLU A 323 -5.69 -26.77 3.25
C GLU A 323 -4.44 -26.71 4.16
N ILE A 324 -3.59 -27.73 4.11
CA ILE A 324 -2.40 -27.80 4.94
C ILE A 324 -1.31 -26.91 4.33
N ILE A 325 -0.82 -25.94 5.11
CA ILE A 325 0.32 -25.12 4.69
C ILE A 325 1.60 -25.78 5.15
N TYR A 326 2.48 -26.09 4.19
CA TYR A 326 3.81 -26.62 4.42
C TYR A 326 4.81 -25.47 4.47
N ILE A 327 5.16 -25.05 5.68
CA ILE A 327 6.15 -24.01 5.92
C ILE A 327 7.55 -24.60 5.70
N ILE A 328 8.33 -23.97 4.83
CA ILE A 328 9.74 -24.29 4.63
C ILE A 328 10.57 -23.18 5.25
N LEU A 329 11.43 -23.54 6.20
CA LEU A 329 12.28 -22.64 6.96
C LEU A 329 13.77 -22.95 6.74
N PRO A 330 14.49 -22.17 5.93
CA PRO A 330 15.95 -22.19 5.86
C PRO A 330 16.57 -21.76 7.19
N LEU A 331 17.59 -22.49 7.67
CA LEU A 331 18.30 -22.15 8.90
C LEU A 331 19.79 -22.50 8.82
N SER A 332 20.64 -21.69 9.44
CA SER A 332 22.05 -21.99 9.71
C SER A 332 22.47 -21.12 10.91
N GLY A 333 23.11 -21.73 11.91
CA GLY A 333 23.32 -21.09 13.22
C GLY A 333 22.00 -20.57 13.80
N ARG A 334 22.04 -19.33 14.35
CA ARG A 334 20.88 -18.52 14.76
C ARG A 334 19.84 -19.23 15.63
N THR A 335 20.30 -20.16 16.45
CA THR A 335 19.50 -21.05 17.29
C THR A 335 18.63 -20.30 18.30
N SER A 336 19.12 -19.18 18.85
CA SER A 336 18.33 -18.27 19.69
C SER A 336 17.16 -17.62 18.96
N THR A 337 17.35 -17.16 17.71
CA THR A 337 16.24 -16.67 16.88
C THR A 337 15.26 -17.81 16.54
N PHE A 338 15.77 -19.00 16.24
CA PHE A 338 14.95 -20.18 15.97
C PHE A 338 14.12 -20.62 17.18
N GLN A 339 14.66 -20.53 18.40
CA GLN A 339 13.90 -20.75 19.62
C GLN A 339 12.71 -19.77 19.74
N SER A 340 12.97 -18.47 19.56
CA SER A 340 11.94 -17.43 19.55
C SER A 340 10.92 -17.58 18.43
N PHE A 341 11.31 -18.16 17.28
CA PHE A 341 10.39 -18.53 16.20
C PHE A 341 9.51 -19.71 16.63
N MET A 342 10.10 -20.78 17.17
CA MET A 342 9.38 -22.00 17.55
C MET A 342 8.33 -21.76 18.65
N GLU A 343 8.59 -20.85 19.60
CA GLU A 343 7.59 -20.46 20.60
C GLU A 343 6.36 -19.79 19.99
N LYS A 344 6.56 -18.95 18.97
CA LYS A 344 5.48 -18.29 18.23
C LYS A 344 4.76 -19.27 17.31
N TYR A 345 5.49 -20.17 16.66
CA TYR A 345 4.95 -21.26 15.85
C TYR A 345 4.04 -22.18 16.66
N VAL A 346 4.43 -22.59 17.88
CA VAL A 346 3.57 -23.38 18.78
C VAL A 346 2.28 -22.63 19.11
N LYS A 347 2.37 -21.35 19.49
CA LYS A 347 1.21 -20.53 19.85
C LYS A 347 0.26 -20.34 18.65
N ILE A 348 0.78 -19.88 17.51
CA ILE A 348 -0.03 -19.41 16.39
C ILE A 348 -0.38 -20.54 15.42
N ALA A 349 0.63 -21.29 14.99
CA ALA A 349 0.48 -22.32 13.98
C ALA A 349 -0.14 -23.60 14.59
N LEU A 350 0.47 -24.18 15.64
CA LEU A 350 0.03 -25.47 16.18
C LEU A 350 -1.23 -25.39 17.05
N LYS A 351 -1.40 -24.33 17.87
CA LYS A 351 -2.57 -24.21 18.76
C LYS A 351 -3.78 -23.52 18.12
N HIS A 352 -3.59 -22.42 17.38
CA HIS A 352 -4.70 -21.70 16.76
C HIS A 352 -5.09 -22.26 15.38
N ASP A 353 -4.18 -22.35 14.41
CA ASP A 353 -4.54 -22.78 13.05
C ASP A 353 -4.65 -24.31 12.88
N LYS A 354 -3.75 -25.08 13.50
CA LYS A 354 -3.69 -26.56 13.51
C LYS A 354 -3.46 -27.25 12.16
N ARG A 355 -3.49 -26.53 11.03
CA ARG A 355 -3.40 -27.08 9.66
C ARG A 355 -2.12 -26.61 8.96
N VAL A 356 -1.01 -26.88 9.64
CA VAL A 356 0.34 -26.43 9.28
C VAL A 356 1.36 -27.51 9.58
N HIS A 357 2.32 -27.67 8.67
CA HIS A 357 3.51 -28.50 8.83
C HIS A 357 4.75 -27.61 8.68
N LEU A 358 5.85 -27.93 9.35
CA LEU A 358 7.10 -27.15 9.30
C LEU A 358 8.30 -28.06 8.98
N THR A 359 8.90 -27.82 7.83
CA THR A 359 10.20 -28.39 7.43
C THR A 359 11.29 -27.36 7.68
N VAL A 360 12.13 -27.60 8.67
CA VAL A 360 13.36 -26.83 8.90
C VAL A 360 14.47 -27.45 8.04
N VAL A 361 15.10 -26.64 7.18
CA VAL A 361 16.23 -27.06 6.34
C VAL A 361 17.50 -26.40 6.87
N TYR A 362 18.26 -27.16 7.63
CA TYR A 362 19.44 -26.72 8.38
C TYR A 362 20.72 -26.90 7.56
N PHE A 363 21.59 -25.89 7.55
CA PHE A 363 22.89 -25.93 6.89
C PHE A 363 24.05 -25.81 7.89
N GLY A 364 25.01 -26.72 7.78
CA GLY A 364 26.20 -26.80 8.61
C GLY A 364 25.99 -27.55 9.94
N GLU A 365 27.10 -27.85 10.62
CA GLU A 365 27.09 -28.55 11.91
C GLU A 365 26.96 -27.60 13.11
N GLU A 366 27.45 -26.36 13.00
CA GLU A 366 27.36 -25.35 14.06
C GLU A 366 25.90 -25.08 14.41
N GLY A 367 25.51 -25.28 15.68
CA GLY A 367 24.14 -25.08 16.17
C GLY A 367 23.14 -26.19 15.82
N LEU A 368 23.49 -27.19 14.99
CA LEU A 368 22.58 -28.25 14.57
C LEU A 368 22.04 -29.09 15.75
N ALA A 369 22.91 -29.40 16.73
CA ALA A 369 22.52 -30.12 17.94
C ALA A 369 21.53 -29.33 18.82
N GLU A 370 21.69 -28.02 18.90
CA GLU A 370 20.77 -27.14 19.63
C GLU A 370 19.43 -27.02 18.87
N ALA A 371 19.45 -26.86 17.55
CA ALA A 371 18.23 -26.85 16.73
C ALA A 371 17.42 -28.16 16.86
N ARG A 372 18.10 -29.32 16.87
CA ARG A 372 17.49 -30.62 17.20
C ARG A 372 16.85 -30.60 18.60
N THR A 373 17.57 -30.11 19.60
CA THR A 373 17.11 -30.03 21.00
C THR A 373 15.87 -29.14 21.14
N ILE A 374 15.84 -28.00 20.46
CA ILE A 374 14.69 -27.09 20.37
C ILE A 374 13.46 -27.80 19.82
N MET A 375 13.60 -28.51 18.69
CA MET A 375 12.49 -29.26 18.08
C MET A 375 12.03 -30.42 18.96
N SER A 376 12.94 -31.23 19.51
CA SER A 376 12.62 -32.32 20.43
C SER A 376 11.90 -31.83 21.69
N ARG A 377 12.29 -30.68 22.26
CA ARG A 377 11.58 -30.05 23.38
C ARG A 377 10.15 -29.67 23.01
N VAL A 378 9.93 -29.11 21.82
CA VAL A 378 8.59 -28.73 21.36
C VAL A 378 7.70 -29.96 21.14
N ILE A 379 8.24 -31.06 20.61
CA ILE A 379 7.55 -32.35 20.44
C ILE A 379 7.23 -32.99 21.80
N GLY A 380 8.17 -32.97 22.75
CA GLY A 380 7.97 -33.53 24.09
C GLY A 380 7.06 -32.69 25.01
N MET A 381 6.79 -31.43 24.66
CA MET A 381 5.95 -30.53 25.46
C MET A 381 4.46 -30.91 25.36
N LYS A 382 3.86 -31.31 26.49
CA LYS A 382 2.43 -31.61 26.58
C LYS A 382 1.59 -30.44 26.04
N ASN A 383 0.55 -30.77 25.26
CA ASN A 383 -0.38 -29.81 24.65
C ASN A 383 0.28 -28.79 23.70
N SER A 384 1.46 -29.08 23.13
CA SER A 384 2.07 -28.25 22.07
C SER A 384 1.36 -28.38 20.72
N GLY A 385 0.77 -29.55 20.44
CA GLY A 385 0.28 -29.93 19.11
C GLY A 385 1.37 -30.40 18.15
N ALA A 386 2.63 -30.46 18.60
CA ALA A 386 3.77 -30.90 17.81
C ALA A 386 3.93 -32.42 17.84
N THR A 387 4.35 -33.00 16.72
CA THR A 387 4.61 -34.42 16.54
C THR A 387 5.73 -34.60 15.50
N ASN A 388 6.27 -35.82 15.39
CA ASN A 388 7.18 -36.17 14.28
C ASN A 388 6.50 -36.17 12.90
N TYR A 389 5.16 -36.02 12.82
CA TYR A 389 4.41 -35.94 11.58
C TYR A 389 4.29 -34.50 11.04
N ASN A 390 4.21 -33.49 11.91
CA ASN A 390 4.08 -32.08 11.50
C ASN A 390 5.36 -31.25 11.64
N LEU A 391 6.39 -31.76 12.33
CA LEU A 391 7.72 -31.15 12.40
C LEU A 391 8.78 -32.06 11.77
N LYS A 392 9.58 -31.50 10.84
CA LYS A 392 10.66 -32.21 10.15
C LYS A 392 11.93 -31.36 10.11
N LEU A 393 13.08 -31.99 10.35
CA LEU A 393 14.40 -31.39 10.22
C LEU A 393 15.15 -32.11 9.09
N LEU A 394 15.59 -31.34 8.09
CA LEU A 394 16.50 -31.77 7.04
C LEU A 394 17.85 -31.10 7.28
N ALA A 395 18.89 -31.86 7.60
CA ALA A 395 20.23 -31.33 7.80
C ALA A 395 21.09 -31.55 6.55
N LEU A 396 21.79 -30.51 6.13
CA LEU A 396 22.69 -30.50 4.96
C LEU A 396 24.07 -30.01 5.43
N ASN A 397 25.10 -30.84 5.26
CA ASN A 397 26.47 -30.46 5.59
C ASN A 397 27.10 -29.67 4.44
N GLU A 398 26.60 -28.45 4.25
CA GLU A 398 27.03 -27.51 3.21
C GLU A 398 26.99 -26.07 3.74
N THR A 399 27.67 -25.15 3.03
CA THR A 399 27.52 -23.70 3.25
C THR A 399 26.08 -23.26 2.96
N PHE A 400 25.51 -22.42 3.84
CA PHE A 400 24.13 -21.96 3.71
C PHE A 400 23.81 -21.29 2.36
N SER A 401 22.80 -21.81 1.67
CA SER A 401 22.16 -21.17 0.52
C SER A 401 20.64 -21.19 0.71
N ARG A 402 20.04 -19.99 0.78
CA ARG A 402 18.58 -19.82 0.97
C ARG A 402 17.78 -20.42 -0.18
N ALA A 403 18.22 -20.20 -1.43
CA ALA A 403 17.60 -20.76 -2.63
C ALA A 403 17.58 -22.31 -2.58
N LYS A 404 18.74 -22.92 -2.28
CA LYS A 404 18.87 -24.38 -2.16
C LYS A 404 18.05 -24.93 -1.00
N ALA A 405 18.04 -24.26 0.15
CA ALA A 405 17.23 -24.64 1.31
C ALA A 405 15.73 -24.71 0.97
N LEU A 406 15.20 -23.65 0.33
CA LEU A 406 13.81 -23.57 -0.06
C LEU A 406 13.44 -24.60 -1.14
N ARG A 407 14.32 -24.84 -2.13
CA ARG A 407 14.14 -25.90 -3.11
C ARG A 407 14.12 -27.29 -2.48
N VAL A 408 15.14 -27.64 -1.68
CA VAL A 408 15.24 -28.95 -1.03
C VAL A 408 14.03 -29.20 -0.13
N GLY A 409 13.57 -28.19 0.62
CA GLY A 409 12.35 -28.28 1.43
C GLY A 409 11.08 -28.48 0.61
N ALA A 410 10.96 -27.84 -0.56
CA ALA A 410 9.83 -27.99 -1.48
C ALA A 410 9.82 -29.36 -2.19
N GLU A 411 10.98 -29.90 -2.50
CA GLU A 411 11.12 -31.25 -3.07
C GLU A 411 10.83 -32.34 -2.04
N ASN A 412 11.35 -32.18 -0.81
CA ASN A 412 11.32 -33.16 0.28
C ASN A 412 10.18 -32.94 1.28
N VAL A 413 9.05 -32.39 0.82
CA VAL A 413 7.79 -32.44 1.57
C VAL A 413 7.42 -33.91 1.85
N TRP A 414 6.78 -34.18 3.00
CA TRP A 414 6.45 -35.53 3.48
C TRP A 414 5.86 -36.44 2.40
N SER A 415 6.67 -37.37 1.90
CA SER A 415 6.40 -38.22 0.74
C SER A 415 5.30 -39.26 0.95
N SER A 416 4.82 -39.42 2.18
CA SER A 416 3.77 -40.36 2.58
C SER A 416 2.40 -39.72 2.87
N GLN A 417 2.30 -38.38 2.84
CA GLN A 417 1.04 -37.65 3.14
C GLN A 417 0.57 -36.73 2.02
N ALA A 418 1.41 -36.45 1.02
CA ALA A 418 0.88 -36.01 -0.26
C ALA A 418 0.14 -37.20 -0.90
N ASP A 419 -1.19 -37.21 -0.79
CA ASP A 419 -2.02 -37.97 -1.73
C ASP A 419 -1.47 -37.69 -3.13
N LYS A 420 -1.17 -38.73 -3.91
CA LYS A 420 -0.56 -38.56 -5.24
C LYS A 420 -1.42 -37.72 -6.21
N ASN A 421 -2.65 -37.38 -5.81
CA ASN A 421 -3.63 -36.59 -6.53
C ASN A 421 -3.79 -35.14 -6.01
N ASN A 422 -3.24 -34.79 -4.83
CA ASN A 422 -3.37 -33.45 -4.23
C ASN A 422 -2.04 -32.68 -4.26
N ASP A 423 -2.09 -31.43 -4.71
CA ASP A 423 -0.94 -30.53 -4.77
C ASP A 423 -0.69 -29.87 -3.40
N ILE A 424 0.55 -29.44 -3.17
CA ILE A 424 1.03 -29.02 -1.85
C ILE A 424 1.09 -27.49 -1.80
N LEU A 425 0.38 -26.87 -0.86
CA LEU A 425 0.51 -25.44 -0.58
C LEU A 425 1.75 -25.17 0.30
N LEU A 426 2.76 -24.53 -0.29
CA LEU A 426 4.00 -24.14 0.37
C LEU A 426 3.90 -22.71 0.92
N PHE A 427 4.51 -22.45 2.07
CA PHE A 427 4.86 -21.11 2.54
C PHE A 427 6.38 -21.03 2.75
N MET A 428 7.05 -20.18 1.97
CA MET A 428 8.48 -19.91 2.13
C MET A 428 8.66 -18.82 3.20
N CYS A 429 9.40 -19.14 4.26
CA CYS A 429 9.45 -18.36 5.49
C CYS A 429 10.88 -18.26 6.02
N ASP A 430 11.27 -17.08 6.51
CA ASP A 430 12.57 -16.86 7.16
C ASP A 430 12.41 -16.85 8.70
N VAL A 431 13.49 -17.14 9.43
CA VAL A 431 13.45 -17.29 10.90
C VAL A 431 13.06 -16.01 11.67
N ASP A 432 13.25 -14.84 11.04
CA ASP A 432 12.86 -13.53 11.57
C ASP A 432 11.41 -13.13 11.22
N ILE A 433 10.63 -14.02 10.62
CA ILE A 433 9.23 -13.74 10.27
C ILE A 433 8.29 -14.16 11.39
N VAL A 434 7.49 -13.20 11.85
CA VAL A 434 6.34 -13.45 12.73
C VAL A 434 5.07 -13.31 11.91
N PHE A 435 4.28 -14.38 11.87
CA PHE A 435 3.02 -14.41 11.13
C PHE A 435 1.85 -14.78 12.04
N SER A 436 0.65 -14.34 11.67
CA SER A 436 -0.61 -14.59 12.38
C SER A 436 -1.42 -15.72 11.73
N ALA A 437 -2.40 -16.29 12.46
CA ALA A 437 -3.35 -17.25 11.88
C ALA A 437 -4.16 -16.65 10.71
N LYS A 438 -4.46 -15.34 10.75
CA LYS A 438 -5.14 -14.64 9.65
C LYS A 438 -4.29 -14.56 8.38
N PHE A 439 -2.97 -14.45 8.51
CA PHE A 439 -2.08 -14.57 7.36
C PHE A 439 -2.15 -15.98 6.73
N LEU A 440 -2.16 -17.04 7.54
CA LEU A 440 -2.31 -18.42 7.05
C LEU A 440 -3.65 -18.60 6.28
N ASP A 441 -4.72 -17.93 6.69
CA ASP A 441 -5.97 -17.97 5.94
C ASP A 441 -5.90 -17.18 4.62
N ARG A 442 -5.24 -16.01 4.58
CA ARG A 442 -4.98 -15.28 3.32
C ARG A 442 -4.06 -16.06 2.37
N CYS A 443 -3.07 -16.77 2.91
CA CYS A 443 -2.19 -17.69 2.17
C CYS A 443 -3.03 -18.72 1.39
N ARG A 444 -4.12 -19.23 1.99
CA ARG A 444 -5.07 -20.15 1.33
C ARG A 444 -6.01 -19.43 0.36
N TRP A 445 -6.56 -18.27 0.72
CA TRP A 445 -7.53 -17.53 -0.12
C TRP A 445 -6.94 -16.91 -1.40
N ASN A 446 -5.65 -16.59 -1.36
CA ASN A 446 -4.93 -15.90 -2.44
C ASN A 446 -4.03 -16.84 -3.27
N THR A 447 -4.02 -18.15 -3.00
CA THR A 447 -3.32 -19.15 -3.82
C THR A 447 -4.29 -20.14 -4.45
N LYS A 448 -3.96 -20.67 -5.63
CA LYS A 448 -4.72 -21.73 -6.29
C LYS A 448 -3.86 -22.39 -7.37
N PRO A 449 -3.76 -23.74 -7.46
CA PRO A 449 -2.89 -24.41 -8.42
C PRO A 449 -3.15 -23.96 -9.85
N ASN A 450 -2.09 -23.70 -10.60
CA ASN A 450 -2.10 -23.23 -12.00
C ASN A 450 -2.94 -21.95 -12.23
N LYS A 451 -3.16 -21.13 -11.19
CA LYS A 451 -4.05 -19.95 -11.27
C LYS A 451 -3.57 -18.74 -10.49
N LYS A 452 -3.18 -18.91 -9.22
CA LYS A 452 -2.84 -17.80 -8.31
C LYS A 452 -1.66 -18.13 -7.39
N VAL A 453 -0.71 -17.20 -7.29
CA VAL A 453 0.39 -17.19 -6.32
C VAL A 453 0.28 -15.96 -5.42
N TYR A 454 0.65 -16.06 -4.15
CA TYR A 454 0.49 -14.97 -3.17
C TYR A 454 1.84 -14.50 -2.62
N TYR A 455 2.17 -13.23 -2.89
CA TYR A 455 3.36 -12.54 -2.41
C TYR A 455 2.98 -11.46 -1.38
N PRO A 456 2.88 -11.79 -0.08
CA PRO A 456 2.63 -10.80 0.97
C PRO A 456 3.73 -9.73 1.01
N VAL A 457 3.33 -8.46 1.05
CA VAL A 457 4.22 -7.35 1.39
C VAL A 457 4.26 -7.25 2.91
N VAL A 458 5.41 -7.61 3.47
CA VAL A 458 5.65 -7.78 4.91
C VAL A 458 5.93 -6.44 5.58
N PHE A 459 5.38 -6.24 6.79
CA PHE A 459 5.72 -5.07 7.61
C PHE A 459 7.08 -5.29 8.28
N SER A 460 8.07 -4.46 7.96
CA SER A 460 9.41 -4.56 8.53
C SER A 460 9.58 -3.60 9.68
N LEU A 461 9.93 -4.14 10.85
CA LEU A 461 10.19 -3.33 12.03
C LEU A 461 11.54 -2.60 11.92
N TYR A 462 11.58 -1.42 12.53
CA TYR A 462 12.80 -0.65 12.73
C TYR A 462 13.64 -1.19 13.89
N ASN A 463 14.87 -0.70 14.04
CA ASN A 463 15.76 -1.05 15.13
C ASN A 463 15.14 -0.64 16.48
N PRO A 464 14.75 -1.58 17.36
CA PRO A 464 14.10 -1.23 18.62
C PRO A 464 15.01 -0.39 19.52
N HIS A 465 16.33 -0.64 19.50
CA HIS A 465 17.32 0.12 20.26
C HIS A 465 17.52 1.55 19.74
N VAL A 466 16.92 1.92 18.62
CA VAL A 466 16.85 3.30 18.11
C VAL A 466 15.47 3.89 18.37
N VAL A 467 14.39 3.22 17.95
CA VAL A 467 13.06 3.84 17.93
C VAL A 467 12.42 4.03 19.31
N TYR A 468 12.76 3.19 20.30
CA TYR A 468 12.29 3.33 21.68
C TYR A 468 13.18 4.26 22.51
N THR A 469 14.50 4.16 22.36
CA THR A 469 15.48 4.99 23.09
C THR A 469 15.37 6.48 22.71
N LEU A 470 15.10 6.79 21.43
CA LEU A 470 14.76 8.13 20.96
C LEU A 470 13.51 8.75 21.63
N GLN A 471 12.67 7.93 22.27
CA GLN A 471 11.48 8.37 22.99
C GLN A 471 11.67 8.35 24.51
N GLY A 472 12.89 8.08 25.00
CA GLY A 472 13.16 7.86 26.43
C GLY A 472 12.48 6.62 27.00
N LYS A 473 12.25 5.58 26.17
CA LYS A 473 11.57 4.34 26.56
C LYS A 473 12.50 3.14 26.47
N ASP A 474 12.32 2.20 27.39
CA ASP A 474 12.92 0.88 27.28
C ASP A 474 12.39 0.11 26.07
N VAL A 475 13.18 -0.83 25.57
CA VAL A 475 12.78 -1.75 24.50
C VAL A 475 11.78 -2.77 25.06
N PRO A 476 10.51 -2.79 24.59
CA PRO A 476 9.52 -3.74 25.08
C PRO A 476 9.74 -5.15 24.50
N PRO A 477 9.08 -6.19 25.04
CA PRO A 477 9.12 -7.54 24.48
C PRO A 477 8.73 -7.57 23.00
N GLU A 478 9.30 -8.52 22.24
CA GLU A 478 9.13 -8.60 20.77
C GLU A 478 7.65 -8.64 20.34
N THR A 479 6.77 -9.27 21.12
CA THR A 479 5.31 -9.32 20.86
C THR A 479 4.66 -7.94 20.85
N ASP A 480 5.18 -7.02 21.66
CA ASP A 480 4.62 -5.70 21.89
C ASP A 480 5.20 -4.68 20.90
N GLN A 481 6.27 -5.07 20.20
CA GLN A 481 6.83 -4.35 19.05
C GLN A 481 6.03 -4.58 17.75
N LEU A 482 5.10 -5.54 17.70
CA LEU A 482 4.30 -5.92 16.52
C LEU A 482 3.20 -4.89 16.17
N VAL A 483 3.56 -3.62 16.13
CA VAL A 483 2.67 -2.48 15.88
C VAL A 483 2.91 -1.94 14.47
N ILE A 484 1.83 -1.76 13.70
CA ILE A 484 1.88 -1.11 12.38
C ILE A 484 1.72 0.41 12.57
N SER A 485 2.84 1.13 12.52
CA SER A 485 2.88 2.60 12.58
C SER A 485 4.08 3.15 11.80
N LYS A 486 4.03 4.43 11.41
CA LYS A 486 5.13 5.11 10.71
C LYS A 486 6.44 5.19 11.53
N ASP A 487 6.36 4.98 12.84
CA ASP A 487 7.47 5.15 13.80
C ASP A 487 8.01 3.79 14.30
N SER A 488 7.34 2.69 13.95
CA SER A 488 7.74 1.31 14.30
C SER A 488 8.22 0.49 13.09
N GLY A 489 7.86 0.87 11.87
CA GLY A 489 8.32 0.17 10.67
C GLY A 489 7.73 0.68 9.36
N PHE A 490 7.89 -0.11 8.30
CA PHE A 490 7.43 0.20 6.94
C PHE A 490 7.01 -1.06 6.16
N TRP A 491 6.20 -0.88 5.11
CA TRP A 491 5.88 -1.96 4.16
C TRP A 491 7.07 -2.23 3.25
N ARG A 492 7.61 -3.46 3.28
CA ARG A 492 8.76 -3.86 2.43
C ARG A 492 8.30 -4.22 1.02
N ASP A 493 7.92 -3.21 0.25
CA ASP A 493 7.49 -3.29 -1.15
C ASP A 493 8.56 -3.85 -2.11
N PHE A 494 9.84 -3.82 -1.74
CA PHE A 494 10.96 -4.39 -2.50
C PHE A 494 11.33 -5.85 -2.12
N GLY A 495 10.65 -6.49 -1.18
CA GLY A 495 10.96 -7.86 -0.74
C GLY A 495 10.05 -8.93 -1.36
N TYR A 496 10.61 -10.06 -1.77
CA TYR A 496 9.85 -11.16 -2.41
C TYR A 496 10.06 -12.53 -1.75
N GLY A 497 10.97 -12.64 -0.78
CA GLY A 497 11.33 -13.92 -0.14
C GLY A 497 10.20 -14.66 0.58
N MET A 498 9.19 -13.93 1.08
CA MET A 498 8.00 -14.52 1.70
C MET A 498 6.92 -14.71 0.64
N THR A 499 6.54 -15.97 0.38
CA THR A 499 5.56 -16.31 -0.66
C THR A 499 4.80 -17.58 -0.31
N CYS A 500 3.50 -17.57 -0.61
CA CYS A 500 2.64 -18.74 -0.61
C CYS A 500 2.38 -19.19 -2.04
N GLN A 501 2.70 -20.44 -2.35
CA GLN A 501 2.67 -20.98 -3.70
C GLN A 501 2.43 -22.49 -3.68
N TYR A 502 1.78 -23.02 -4.71
CA TYR A 502 1.66 -24.46 -4.86
C TYR A 502 2.93 -25.09 -5.43
N ARG A 503 3.28 -26.28 -4.95
CA ARG A 503 4.49 -27.01 -5.35
C ARG A 503 4.51 -27.29 -6.85
N SER A 504 3.38 -27.69 -7.46
CA SER A 504 3.34 -27.88 -8.91
C SER A 504 3.67 -26.60 -9.68
N ASP A 505 3.21 -25.43 -9.20
CA ASP A 505 3.49 -24.15 -9.83
C ASP A 505 4.93 -23.71 -9.65
N PHE A 506 5.51 -23.90 -8.46
CA PHE A 506 6.93 -23.64 -8.21
C PHE A 506 7.83 -24.45 -9.16
N LEU A 507 7.50 -25.73 -9.36
CA LEU A 507 8.22 -26.59 -10.33
C LEU A 507 7.93 -26.18 -11.78
N ARG A 508 6.69 -25.79 -12.11
CA ARG A 508 6.27 -25.32 -13.45
C ARG A 508 7.06 -24.09 -13.89
N VAL A 509 7.31 -23.14 -12.99
CA VAL A 509 8.16 -21.96 -13.27
C VAL A 509 9.66 -22.25 -13.17
N ARG A 510 10.08 -23.51 -13.03
CA ARG A 510 11.50 -23.93 -12.86
C ARG A 510 12.18 -23.33 -11.61
N GLY A 511 11.44 -23.21 -10.51
CA GLY A 511 11.95 -22.93 -9.17
C GLY A 511 12.94 -21.76 -9.06
N PHE A 512 13.90 -21.88 -8.13
CA PHE A 512 15.00 -20.94 -7.98
C PHE A 512 16.02 -21.06 -9.10
N ASP A 513 16.87 -20.04 -9.21
CA ASP A 513 18.10 -20.09 -10.00
C ASP A 513 19.26 -20.46 -9.05
N GLU A 514 19.99 -21.53 -9.36
CA GLU A 514 21.07 -22.05 -8.51
C GLU A 514 22.43 -21.43 -8.82
N GLU A 515 22.55 -20.63 -9.88
CA GLU A 515 23.75 -19.84 -10.18
C GLU A 515 23.95 -18.67 -9.19
N ILE A 516 22.89 -18.31 -8.44
CA ILE A 516 22.93 -17.26 -7.41
C ILE A 516 23.56 -17.82 -6.13
N ILE A 517 24.87 -17.66 -6.03
CA ILE A 517 25.65 -17.95 -4.82
C ILE A 517 25.65 -16.71 -3.90
N GLY A 518 25.34 -16.90 -2.62
CA GLY A 518 25.41 -15.86 -1.59
C GLY A 518 24.05 -15.31 -1.16
N TRP A 519 23.96 -13.98 -0.95
CA TRP A 519 22.77 -13.31 -0.41
C TRP A 519 22.06 -12.45 -1.45
N GLY A 520 20.76 -12.69 -1.64
CA GLY A 520 19.83 -11.82 -2.33
C GLY A 520 19.79 -11.98 -3.85
N GLY A 521 18.59 -11.75 -4.40
CA GLY A 521 18.29 -11.83 -5.82
C GLY A 521 17.55 -13.10 -6.22
N GLU A 522 17.61 -14.17 -5.42
CA GLU A 522 16.93 -15.44 -5.68
C GLU A 522 15.39 -15.28 -5.62
N ASP A 523 14.92 -14.45 -4.70
CA ASP A 523 13.50 -14.13 -4.51
C ASP A 523 12.95 -13.25 -5.64
N VAL A 524 13.70 -12.23 -6.05
CA VAL A 524 13.41 -11.38 -7.21
C VAL A 524 13.35 -12.22 -8.49
N MET A 525 14.29 -13.16 -8.68
CA MET A 525 14.31 -14.00 -9.88
C MET A 525 13.15 -15.00 -9.92
N LEU A 526 12.80 -15.64 -8.80
CA LEU A 526 11.57 -16.46 -8.74
C LEU A 526 10.31 -15.62 -9.01
N TYR A 527 10.21 -14.43 -8.42
CA TYR A 527 9.10 -13.51 -8.63
C TYR A 527 8.96 -13.11 -10.10
N ARG A 528 10.07 -12.76 -10.78
CA ARG A 528 10.09 -12.47 -12.23
C ARG A 528 9.60 -13.64 -13.08
N LYS A 529 9.94 -14.88 -12.72
CA LYS A 529 9.46 -16.09 -13.41
C LYS A 529 7.93 -16.22 -13.29
N TYR A 530 7.34 -15.86 -12.14
CA TYR A 530 5.88 -15.79 -11.96
C TYR A 530 5.23 -14.64 -12.73
N VAL A 531 5.80 -13.43 -12.68
CA VAL A 531 5.29 -12.23 -13.38
C VAL A 531 5.23 -12.42 -14.90
N ARG A 532 6.16 -13.20 -15.47
CA ARG A 532 6.18 -13.58 -16.90
C ARG A 532 5.31 -14.80 -17.24
N SER A 533 4.59 -15.35 -16.27
CA SER A 533 3.74 -16.53 -16.45
C SER A 533 2.26 -16.15 -16.57
N HIS A 534 1.41 -17.14 -16.86
CA HIS A 534 -0.05 -16.98 -16.87
C HIS A 534 -0.69 -17.13 -15.47
N ILE A 535 0.10 -17.28 -14.41
CA ILE A 535 -0.35 -17.41 -13.03
C ILE A 535 -0.52 -16.00 -12.44
N LYS A 536 -1.74 -15.65 -12.02
CA LYS A 536 -2.04 -14.33 -11.43
C LYS A 536 -1.24 -14.14 -10.15
N VAL A 537 -0.46 -13.06 -10.10
CA VAL A 537 0.36 -12.72 -8.94
C VAL A 537 -0.43 -11.81 -8.00
N ILE A 538 -0.90 -12.34 -6.88
CA ILE A 538 -1.54 -11.56 -5.82
C ILE A 538 -0.43 -10.99 -4.92
N ARG A 539 0.02 -9.75 -5.20
CA ARG A 539 0.91 -9.00 -4.31
C ARG A 539 0.11 -8.02 -3.47
N ALA A 540 0.16 -8.09 -2.14
CA ALA A 540 -0.65 -7.23 -1.27
C ALA A 540 0.02 -6.96 0.09
N THR A 541 -0.19 -5.77 0.68
CA THR A 541 0.16 -5.50 2.09
C THR A 541 -0.52 -6.50 3.02
N ASP A 542 0.23 -7.08 3.97
CA ASP A 542 -0.33 -8.05 4.91
C ASP A 542 -0.12 -7.60 6.37
N PRO A 543 -1.16 -7.15 7.09
CA PRO A 543 -1.06 -6.71 8.49
C PRO A 543 -0.94 -7.85 9.50
N GLY A 544 -0.76 -9.08 9.01
CA GLY A 544 -0.55 -10.30 9.78
C GLY A 544 0.83 -10.92 9.58
N VAL A 545 1.77 -10.25 8.88
CA VAL A 545 3.18 -10.70 8.74
C VAL A 545 4.14 -9.55 9.04
N PHE A 546 5.06 -9.83 9.96
CA PHE A 546 6.12 -8.92 10.38
C PHE A 546 7.49 -9.54 10.12
N HIS A 547 8.45 -8.72 9.71
CA HIS A 547 9.87 -9.04 9.72
C HIS A 547 10.49 -8.33 10.92
N ILE A 548 10.97 -9.12 11.89
CA ILE A 548 11.63 -8.62 13.10
C ILE A 548 12.95 -7.96 12.71
N TRP A 549 13.31 -6.87 13.38
CA TRP A 549 14.61 -6.26 13.14
C TRP A 549 15.72 -7.16 13.69
N HIS A 550 16.75 -7.38 12.87
CA HIS A 550 18.00 -7.99 13.28
C HIS A 550 19.17 -7.22 12.63
N PRO A 551 20.36 -7.21 13.25
CA PRO A 551 21.53 -6.59 12.64
C PRO A 551 21.90 -7.28 11.32
N LYS A 552 22.38 -6.49 10.37
CA LYS A 552 22.82 -6.94 9.04
C LYS A 552 24.30 -6.67 8.85
N VAL A 553 25.09 -7.73 8.67
CA VAL A 553 26.50 -7.63 8.30
C VAL A 553 26.58 -7.57 6.78
N CYS A 554 27.06 -6.45 6.25
CA CYS A 554 27.28 -6.26 4.82
C CYS A 554 28.79 -6.25 4.57
N THR A 555 29.36 -7.40 4.25
CA THR A 555 30.77 -7.53 3.89
C THR A 555 30.99 -6.96 2.49
N GLY A 556 31.98 -6.08 2.36
CA GLY A 556 32.34 -5.49 1.06
C GLY A 556 32.97 -6.51 0.10
N PRO A 557 33.17 -6.13 -1.17
CA PRO A 557 33.86 -6.98 -2.15
C PRO A 557 35.38 -7.12 -1.89
N VAL A 558 35.94 -6.29 -0.99
CA VAL A 558 37.31 -6.41 -0.47
C VAL A 558 37.33 -7.46 0.64
N MET A 559 38.32 -8.36 0.61
CA MET A 559 38.36 -9.52 1.49
C MET A 559 38.37 -9.15 2.98
N SER A 560 37.27 -9.45 3.66
CA SER A 560 37.30 -9.68 5.10
C SER A 560 37.81 -11.11 5.33
N VAL A 561 38.99 -11.22 5.94
CA VAL A 561 39.67 -12.50 6.26
C VAL A 561 38.84 -13.39 7.19
N THR A 562 37.79 -12.85 7.81
CA THR A 562 36.92 -13.51 8.79
C THR A 562 35.52 -13.86 8.29
N SER A 563 35.18 -13.61 7.02
CA SER A 563 33.84 -13.93 6.50
C SER A 563 33.87 -14.71 5.18
N ASN A 564 33.34 -15.94 5.19
CA ASN A 564 33.20 -16.81 4.01
C ASN A 564 32.14 -16.33 3.00
N GLN A 565 31.69 -15.08 3.06
CA GLN A 565 30.64 -14.52 2.21
C GLN A 565 31.12 -13.23 1.52
N ARG A 566 31.48 -13.39 0.25
CA ARG A 566 31.85 -12.29 -0.66
C ARG A 566 30.60 -11.81 -1.40
N LEU A 567 30.09 -10.65 -1.04
CA LEU A 567 28.98 -10.02 -1.77
C LEU A 567 29.50 -9.40 -3.07
N THR A 568 28.71 -9.50 -4.16
CA THR A 568 28.93 -8.67 -5.35
C THR A 568 28.68 -7.19 -5.02
N LEU A 569 29.14 -6.28 -5.88
CA LEU A 569 28.95 -4.84 -5.66
C LEU A 569 27.47 -4.46 -5.49
N ASP A 570 26.58 -5.09 -6.24
CA ASP A 570 25.14 -4.81 -6.17
C ASP A 570 24.45 -5.51 -5.00
N GLN A 571 24.89 -6.72 -4.62
CA GLN A 571 24.47 -7.36 -3.36
C GLN A 571 24.88 -6.52 -2.15
N TYR A 572 26.11 -5.97 -2.13
CA TYR A 572 26.57 -5.07 -1.07
C TYR A 572 25.73 -3.78 -1.02
N ARG A 573 25.49 -3.13 -2.17
CA ARG A 573 24.62 -1.94 -2.27
C ARG A 573 23.18 -2.24 -1.84
N ALA A 574 22.65 -3.42 -2.12
CA ALA A 574 21.33 -3.86 -1.68
C ALA A 574 21.30 -4.14 -0.17
N CYS A 575 22.33 -4.78 0.38
CA CYS A 575 22.48 -5.04 1.81
C CYS A 575 22.55 -3.74 2.61
N ILE A 576 23.41 -2.79 2.22
CA ILE A 576 23.55 -1.49 2.90
C ILE A 576 22.26 -0.67 2.83
N ARG A 577 21.58 -0.62 1.67
CA ARG A 577 20.25 0.03 1.55
C ARG A 577 19.21 -0.64 2.46
N SER A 578 19.16 -1.97 2.46
CA SER A 578 18.24 -2.77 3.29
C SER A 578 18.54 -2.71 4.79
N ARG A 579 19.78 -2.35 5.17
CA ARG A 579 20.18 -2.02 6.54
C ARG A 579 19.74 -0.60 6.91
N ALA A 580 20.12 0.41 6.13
CA ALA A 580 19.80 1.80 6.40
C ALA A 580 18.29 2.06 6.52
N LEU A 581 17.49 1.46 5.63
CA LEU A 581 16.02 1.51 5.68
C LEU A 581 15.42 0.82 6.92
N ASN A 582 16.15 -0.08 7.57
CA ASN A 582 15.70 -0.81 8.74
C ASN A 582 16.09 -0.14 10.07
N GLU A 583 16.91 0.92 10.10
CA GLU A 583 17.34 1.49 11.39
C GLU A 583 16.21 2.30 12.06
N ALA A 584 15.63 3.29 11.37
CA ALA A 584 14.49 4.06 11.90
C ALA A 584 13.71 4.78 10.77
N SER A 585 12.59 5.42 11.13
CA SER A 585 11.87 6.30 10.21
C SER A 585 12.72 7.51 9.80
N HIS A 586 12.43 8.10 8.65
CA HIS A 586 13.17 9.27 8.16
C HIS A 586 13.18 10.45 9.15
N ALA A 587 12.10 10.62 9.92
CA ALA A 587 12.03 11.64 10.97
C ALA A 587 12.88 11.27 12.20
N GLN A 588 12.88 9.99 12.61
CA GLN A 588 13.71 9.48 13.70
C GLN A 588 15.21 9.58 13.39
N LEU A 589 15.61 9.28 12.15
CA LEU A 589 16.99 9.52 11.68
C LEU A 589 17.33 11.01 11.67
N GLY A 590 16.38 11.88 11.33
CA GLY A 590 16.53 13.33 11.46
C GLY A 590 16.78 13.76 12.91
N PHE A 591 15.99 13.26 13.87
CA PHE A 591 16.21 13.54 15.30
C PHE A 591 17.57 13.06 15.82
N LEU A 592 18.13 11.98 15.27
CA LEU A 592 19.51 11.57 15.56
C LEU A 592 20.55 12.52 14.94
N ALA A 593 20.35 12.92 13.68
CA ALA A 593 21.28 13.78 12.95
C ALA A 593 21.38 15.19 13.55
N PHE A 594 20.26 15.74 14.02
CA PHE A 594 20.17 17.06 14.65
C PHE A 594 20.11 17.00 16.19
N ARG A 595 20.54 15.88 16.80
CA ARG A 595 20.40 15.65 18.25
C ARG A 595 21.03 16.78 19.08
N ASP A 596 22.22 17.22 18.69
CA ASP A 596 22.98 18.21 19.45
C ASP A 596 22.37 19.63 19.27
N ASP A 597 21.81 19.94 18.10
CA ASP A 597 21.03 21.16 17.86
C ASP A 597 19.73 21.17 18.69
N ILE A 598 19.07 20.02 18.81
CA ILE A 598 17.86 19.87 19.64
C ILE A 598 18.22 20.10 21.11
N ALA A 599 19.24 19.41 21.62
CA ALA A 599 19.70 19.53 23.00
C ALA A 599 20.14 20.97 23.35
N ALA A 600 20.82 21.67 22.43
CA ALA A 600 21.19 23.07 22.61
C ALA A 600 19.98 24.02 22.74
N ASN A 601 18.84 23.67 22.14
CA ASN A 601 17.61 24.47 22.14
C ASN A 601 16.55 24.00 23.17
N GLU A 602 16.67 22.81 23.75
CA GLU A 602 15.73 22.30 24.77
C GLU A 602 15.58 23.24 25.97
N TYR A 603 16.68 23.87 26.41
CA TYR A 603 16.67 24.86 27.49
C TYR A 603 15.80 26.08 27.15
N ILE A 604 15.88 26.58 25.91
CA ILE A 604 15.12 27.74 25.43
C ILE A 604 13.63 27.37 25.29
N LEU A 605 13.33 26.17 24.79
CA LEU A 605 11.96 25.65 24.69
C LEU A 605 11.33 25.45 26.08
N ALA A 606 12.09 24.94 27.05
CA ALA A 606 11.64 24.77 28.43
C ALA A 606 11.35 26.12 29.13
N GLN A 607 12.14 27.16 28.87
CA GLN A 607 11.86 28.52 29.36
C GLN A 607 10.63 29.14 28.68
N GLY A 608 10.51 29.01 27.36
CA GLY A 608 9.34 29.49 26.61
C GLY A 608 8.02 28.83 27.04
N ALA A 609 8.06 27.55 27.43
CA ALA A 609 6.91 26.84 27.98
C ALA A 609 6.48 27.41 29.36
N LYS A 610 7.44 27.74 30.23
CA LYS A 610 7.17 28.36 31.55
C LYS A 610 6.57 29.76 31.42
N LEU A 611 7.17 30.62 30.58
CA LEU A 611 6.66 31.98 30.33
C LEU A 611 5.23 31.98 29.77
N ASN A 612 4.87 31.01 28.93
CA ASN A 612 3.51 30.86 28.43
C ASN A 612 2.52 30.40 29.52
N GLN A 613 2.94 29.60 30.50
CA GLN A 613 2.10 29.27 31.67
C GLN A 613 1.88 30.51 32.55
N GLU A 614 2.95 31.26 32.85
CA GLU A 614 2.88 32.47 33.69
C GLU A 614 2.01 33.60 33.08
N SER A 615 2.06 33.79 31.75
CA SER A 615 1.21 34.79 31.06
C SER A 615 -0.28 34.42 31.01
N SER A 616 -0.62 33.13 31.22
CA SER A 616 -2.02 32.68 31.35
C SER A 616 -2.60 32.98 32.73
N THR A 617 -1.75 33.01 33.77
CA THR A 617 -2.13 33.29 35.16
C THR A 617 -2.20 34.77 35.53
N THR A 618 -1.63 35.68 34.72
CA THR A 618 -1.64 37.14 35.02
C THR A 618 -2.87 37.90 34.49
N LYS A 619 -3.80 37.26 33.80
CA LYS A 619 -4.99 37.93 33.22
C LYS A 619 -6.29 37.85 34.04
N THR A 620 -6.26 37.28 35.24
CA THR A 620 -7.47 36.95 36.00
C THR A 620 -7.70 37.73 37.29
N ASN A 621 -6.86 38.71 37.66
CA ASN A 621 -7.07 39.53 38.86
C ASN A 621 -6.64 40.99 38.67
N LEU A 622 -7.60 41.86 38.33
CA LEU A 622 -7.56 43.31 38.57
C LEU A 622 -9.01 43.82 38.65
N THR A 623 -9.59 43.69 39.83
CA THR A 623 -10.88 44.30 40.19
C THR A 623 -10.62 45.58 40.97
N HIS A 624 -11.25 46.67 40.55
CA HIS A 624 -11.34 47.91 41.34
C HIS A 624 -12.83 48.15 41.63
N PRO A 625 -13.23 48.45 42.88
CA PRO A 625 -14.60 48.84 43.19
C PRO A 625 -14.81 50.34 42.88
N ASP A 626 -15.97 50.67 42.34
CA ASP A 626 -16.94 51.59 42.98
C ASP A 626 -18.15 51.80 42.05
N ASN A 627 -19.33 51.92 42.65
CA ASN A 627 -20.61 52.10 41.96
C ASN A 627 -21.53 52.93 42.88
N PRO A 628 -22.24 53.95 42.36
CA PRO A 628 -23.71 53.78 42.36
C PRO A 628 -24.45 54.44 41.18
N PHE A 629 -25.76 54.13 41.13
CA PHE A 629 -26.86 54.72 40.33
C PHE A 629 -27.27 54.06 38.99
N VAL A 630 -28.14 53.04 39.15
CA VAL A 630 -29.49 52.92 38.57
C VAL A 630 -29.77 53.58 37.20
N HIS A 631 -29.98 52.77 36.17
CA HIS A 631 -31.30 52.62 35.51
C HIS A 631 -31.34 51.42 34.55
N SER A 632 -32.45 50.67 34.56
CA SER A 632 -32.85 49.69 33.53
C SER A 632 -33.99 50.30 32.67
N PRO A 633 -34.36 49.79 31.48
CA PRO A 633 -35.02 48.46 31.35
C PRO A 633 -34.90 47.64 30.03
N THR A 634 -35.21 46.33 30.15
CA THR A 634 -35.96 45.43 29.21
C THR A 634 -35.50 45.10 27.77
N ASN A 635 -35.18 43.80 27.53
CA ASN A 635 -35.93 42.80 26.70
C ASN A 635 -35.01 41.57 26.39
N PHE A 636 -35.30 40.30 26.76
CA PHE A 636 -36.28 39.34 26.19
C PHE A 636 -35.94 38.89 24.74
N ILE A 637 -35.87 37.61 24.30
CA ILE A 637 -36.10 36.22 24.83
C ILE A 637 -35.06 35.27 24.12
N ARG A 638 -34.39 34.28 24.78
CA ARG A 638 -34.56 32.78 24.72
C ARG A 638 -34.95 32.16 23.35
N ASP A 639 -34.54 30.95 22.97
CA ASP A 639 -34.85 29.65 23.61
C ASP A 639 -33.83 28.51 23.33
N SER A 640 -33.92 27.47 24.16
CA SER A 640 -33.34 26.14 23.92
C SER A 640 -34.25 25.11 24.59
N VAL A 641 -34.61 24.03 23.89
CA VAL A 641 -35.62 23.06 24.35
C VAL A 641 -34.96 21.85 25.04
N MET A 642 -35.30 21.63 26.31
CA MET A 642 -35.02 20.41 27.10
C MET A 642 -36.03 19.28 26.76
N VAL A 643 -35.95 18.06 27.32
CA VAL A 643 -36.62 17.60 28.58
C VAL A 643 -36.71 16.04 28.47
N PRO A 644 -36.81 15.20 29.53
CA PRO A 644 -36.29 15.18 30.93
C PRO A 644 -35.33 13.95 31.14
N ILE A 645 -34.69 13.60 32.27
CA ILE A 645 -34.82 13.78 33.74
C ILE A 645 -35.80 12.81 34.48
N GLY A 646 -35.22 12.11 35.47
CA GLY A 646 -35.86 11.51 36.65
C GLY A 646 -34.77 10.87 37.52
N SER A 647 -34.13 11.60 38.45
CA SER A 647 -34.51 11.76 39.88
C SER A 647 -34.50 10.44 40.66
N SER A 648 -33.91 10.27 41.85
CA SER A 648 -33.02 11.08 42.72
C SER A 648 -32.43 10.09 43.77
N TRP A 649 -31.28 10.32 44.43
CA TRP A 649 -31.15 11.01 45.74
C TRP A 649 -29.63 11.09 46.09
N THR A 650 -29.26 12.08 46.90
CA THR A 650 -27.88 12.37 47.39
C THR A 650 -27.78 12.08 48.91
N PRO A 651 -26.69 12.42 49.62
CA PRO A 651 -25.28 12.01 49.46
C PRO A 651 -24.69 11.45 50.78
N ASN A 652 -23.45 10.94 50.79
CA ASN A 652 -22.55 11.23 51.93
C ASN A 652 -21.04 11.13 51.60
N LYS A 653 -20.23 11.82 52.41
CA LYS A 653 -18.76 11.72 52.44
C LYS A 653 -18.33 10.56 53.35
N ASP A 654 -17.16 9.95 53.13
CA ASP A 654 -15.91 10.29 53.84
C ASP A 654 -14.79 9.22 53.71
N ILE A 655 -13.55 9.73 53.71
CA ILE A 655 -12.31 9.20 54.34
C ILE A 655 -11.67 7.86 53.86
N ASP A 656 -10.36 7.98 53.58
CA ASP A 656 -9.23 7.02 53.59
C ASP A 656 -9.46 5.50 53.54
N SER A 657 -8.69 4.83 52.66
CA SER A 657 -7.51 4.06 53.13
C SER A 657 -6.57 3.60 52.01
N LYS A 658 -5.30 3.42 52.39
CA LYS A 658 -4.20 2.88 51.57
C LYS A 658 -4.06 1.35 51.73
N LYS A 659 -3.31 0.77 50.80
CA LYS A 659 -2.70 -0.59 50.72
C LYS A 659 -3.50 -1.57 49.85
N ALA A 660 -2.93 -2.22 48.84
CA ALA A 660 -1.60 -2.87 48.67
C ALA A 660 -1.50 -4.24 49.36
N THR A 661 -1.89 -5.25 48.58
CA THR A 661 -1.25 -6.57 48.40
C THR A 661 -1.55 -7.02 46.98
#